data_AF-A0A2E2Y4S6-F1
#
_entry.id   AF-A0A2E2Y4S6-F1
#
_cell.length_a   1.000
_cell.length_b   1.000
_cell.length_c   1.000
_cell.angle_alpha   90.00
_cell.angle_beta   90.00
_cell.angle_gamma   90.00
#
_symmetry.space_group_name_H-M   'P 1'
#
loop_
_entity.id
_entity.type
_entity.pdbx_description
1 polymer ?
#
loop_
_entity_poly.entity_id
_entity_poly.type
_entity_poly.pdbx_seq_one_letter_code
_entity_poly.pdbx_strand_id
1 'polypeptide(L)'
;MEVIARRELRGWRLVGCLSLVFFPLISSSLSGREPQRVSLATDSYTCRWTDQLITIDGKGDERAWEKAELIDSFAVSWLRGSERRSPRTRTRSRLLWDREYLYFLADMEDGDLFADIDKHDGRTWLNDVFELFFKPSGQHEGYYEFQVNAAGTMMDMFIPQRTPTMFLDYVDKGDFHFATHVILKGTLNKRDDRDEGWQVEGRIPWTDFRSAGGRPLSGESWRFALCRYDYDRTFSEPDLSSSAPLTERNYHQHEEYGELVFAGPDRDTSRAYGVAPFQPVSSSRVKGTPDPPLPYDVVRALPQLKLTNPVYVEKEPGSTRLFIIDQDPAGGQRVGRTTGDANSDEVETLLKTGDVAYSLTFHPDYQTNGYFYVGSDGPLSEENSEKHVRITRHTISRDAPGKVIDSQVIIHWASNGHNGAAVTFGHDGMLYITSGDGTSDSDTNLTGQGLDHLLAKVLRIDVDHPDEGRAYSVPADNPFVDLEGARPETWAYGFRNPWRMTTDSRTGHIWVAQNGQDLWEQAYLVERGANYGWSIYEGSHPFYLTRQRGPTPILKPTLEHSHLEARSLTGGIVYYGKRFPELEGAYIYGDYSTGKIWAARHDGEKLLWHREVADTTLQIVGFGTDGEGELLIVDYKAGTEGGFYTFEANQQARKNSRFPQRLSKSGLFQSVRNHQLHPGAIPYDVNAPLWSDGTFKSRYVVLTDDGDRIGFSPDGNWSFPPGTVLVKSFALEMEEGNPESRRWVETRFMLFEEGEWVGYSYQWNDQQTDGVLVARDGTEQIFQVQTAAGMRKQTWRYPSRTECMTCHSRAANYVLGLKTRQLNRDFDYGNVVDNQLLSFERLGVLEVDWGGQAGAILRGQLQRQGEKEEVIAAHVEQLGQASSQRTVALSTVLAHDPGEYTRMVNPYDESQPLEKRVSAYLESNCAQCHVGAGGGNAQMNLLSSVGLSGMKIVDVKPLHDSFGIQDARLVAPGDPSRSVLLERVSRRGKGQMPQLGTTVVDQRAVKLLREWILQLEEVEETGAED
;
A
#
# COMPACT_ATOMS: atom_id res chain seq x y z
N MET A 1 -12.31 -38.40 45.79
CA MET A 1 -13.22 -39.55 45.63
C MET A 1 -14.20 -39.20 44.52
N GLU A 2 -14.18 -40.05 43.48
CA GLU A 2 -15.12 -40.26 42.35
C GLU A 2 -15.49 -39.07 41.42
N VAL A 3 -15.22 -38.97 40.09
CA VAL A 3 -14.97 -39.85 38.92
C VAL A 3 -16.15 -39.86 37.91
N ILE A 4 -15.93 -39.20 36.73
CA ILE A 4 -16.26 -39.62 35.32
C ILE A 4 -17.78 -39.73 34.95
N ALA A 5 -18.35 -39.38 33.77
CA ALA A 5 -17.94 -39.34 32.35
C ALA A 5 -18.93 -38.53 31.46
N ARG A 6 -18.42 -38.02 30.32
CA ARG A 6 -18.86 -38.11 28.88
C ARG A 6 -20.39 -38.21 28.57
N ARG A 7 -20.97 -37.61 27.51
CA ARG A 7 -20.53 -37.46 26.09
C ARG A 7 -21.54 -36.58 25.31
N GLU A 8 -21.07 -35.94 24.23
CA GLU A 8 -21.82 -35.20 23.19
C GLU A 8 -22.83 -36.04 22.37
N LEU A 9 -23.85 -35.40 21.75
CA LEU A 9 -23.99 -35.18 20.28
C LEU A 9 -25.41 -34.76 19.82
N ARG A 10 -25.45 -33.62 19.08
CA ARG A 10 -26.23 -33.27 17.86
C ARG A 10 -27.77 -33.29 17.82
N GLY A 11 -28.33 -32.21 17.25
CA GLY A 11 -29.60 -32.23 16.51
C GLY A 11 -30.18 -30.86 16.13
N TRP A 12 -29.81 -30.34 14.95
CA TRP A 12 -30.46 -29.21 14.25
C TRP A 12 -31.75 -29.64 13.52
N ARG A 13 -32.73 -28.72 13.37
CA ARG A 13 -33.57 -28.43 12.18
C ARG A 13 -34.48 -27.22 12.50
N LEU A 14 -34.30 -26.04 11.89
CA LEU A 14 -34.81 -25.53 10.60
C LEU A 14 -36.35 -25.41 10.46
N VAL A 15 -36.78 -24.13 10.45
CA VAL A 15 -37.74 -23.43 9.56
C VAL A 15 -39.20 -23.91 9.46
N GLY A 16 -40.12 -22.95 9.60
CA GLY A 16 -41.47 -23.03 9.06
C GLY A 16 -42.32 -21.82 9.40
N CYS A 17 -42.45 -20.90 8.44
CA CYS A 17 -43.33 -19.73 8.44
C CYS A 17 -44.77 -20.00 8.93
N LEU A 18 -45.45 -18.97 9.46
CA LEU A 18 -46.62 -18.39 8.79
C LEU A 18 -47.16 -17.14 9.50
N SER A 19 -47.53 -16.18 8.66
CA SER A 19 -48.24 -14.93 8.90
C SER A 19 -49.60 -15.12 9.59
N LEU A 20 -50.03 -14.13 10.38
CA LEU A 20 -51.26 -13.33 10.14
C LEU A 20 -51.59 -12.41 11.32
N VAL A 21 -52.13 -11.25 10.95
CA VAL A 21 -52.44 -10.06 11.76
C VAL A 21 -53.93 -10.07 12.15
N PHE A 22 -54.28 -9.25 13.17
CA PHE A 22 -55.59 -8.64 13.52
C PHE A 22 -56.49 -9.43 14.49
N PHE A 23 -57.23 -8.87 15.47
CA PHE A 23 -57.59 -7.50 15.94
C PHE A 23 -57.71 -7.55 17.51
N PRO A 24 -57.81 -6.41 18.21
CA PRO A 24 -57.74 -6.19 19.67
C PRO A 24 -59.11 -6.10 20.36
N LEU A 25 -59.15 -6.01 21.71
CA LEU A 25 -60.07 -5.17 22.51
C LEU A 25 -59.83 -5.35 24.03
N ILE A 26 -59.45 -4.24 24.70
CA ILE A 26 -60.04 -3.65 25.94
C ILE A 26 -60.36 -4.64 27.10
N SER A 27 -59.82 -4.52 28.33
CA SER A 27 -60.13 -3.46 29.30
C SER A 27 -59.26 -3.44 30.57
N SER A 28 -59.07 -2.21 31.09
CA SER A 28 -59.10 -1.80 32.51
C SER A 28 -58.07 -2.30 33.54
N SER A 29 -57.08 -1.44 33.78
CA SER A 29 -56.60 -0.90 35.06
C SER A 29 -56.90 -1.64 36.38
N LEU A 30 -55.82 -2.00 37.08
CA LEU A 30 -55.65 -1.79 38.53
C LEU A 30 -54.21 -1.36 38.80
N SER A 31 -54.10 -0.24 39.50
CA SER A 31 -52.89 0.53 39.80
C SER A 31 -51.94 -0.20 40.75
N GLY A 32 -50.73 -0.48 40.29
CA GLY A 32 -49.54 -0.64 41.12
C GLY A 32 -48.55 0.46 40.74
N ARG A 33 -48.32 1.43 41.63
CA ARG A 33 -47.21 2.38 41.48
C ARG A 33 -45.91 1.60 41.67
N GLU A 34 -45.20 1.33 40.58
CA GLU A 34 -43.76 1.07 40.66
C GLU A 34 -43.07 2.34 41.18
N PRO A 35 -42.06 2.21 42.05
CA PRO A 35 -41.30 3.36 42.49
C PRO A 35 -40.56 3.95 41.29
N GLN A 36 -40.84 5.22 40.99
CA GLN A 36 -39.97 6.02 40.12
C GLN A 36 -38.54 5.92 40.67
N ARG A 37 -37.65 5.30 39.90
CA ARG A 37 -36.21 5.56 40.04
C ARG A 37 -36.03 7.05 39.80
N VAL A 38 -35.78 7.79 40.88
CA VAL A 38 -35.32 9.16 40.80
C VAL A 38 -33.97 9.11 40.08
N SER A 39 -33.96 9.55 38.82
CA SER A 39 -32.73 9.89 38.12
C SER A 39 -32.09 11.04 38.89
N LEU A 40 -31.08 10.75 39.72
CA LEU A 40 -30.15 11.78 40.15
C LEU A 40 -29.50 12.30 38.87
N ALA A 41 -29.65 13.59 38.58
CA ALA A 41 -28.92 14.21 37.47
C ALA A 41 -27.43 14.03 37.77
N THR A 42 -26.73 13.23 36.97
CA THR A 42 -25.27 13.17 37.01
C THR A 42 -24.75 14.46 36.42
N ASP A 43 -23.95 15.20 37.17
CA ASP A 43 -23.30 16.41 36.67
C ASP A 43 -22.39 16.03 35.48
N SER A 44 -22.49 16.81 34.41
CA SER A 44 -21.74 16.64 33.15
C SER A 44 -20.75 17.79 33.02
N TYR A 45 -19.47 17.47 32.82
CA TYR A 45 -18.36 18.42 32.75
C TYR A 45 -17.66 18.33 31.40
N THR A 46 -17.11 19.45 30.92
CA THR A 46 -16.38 19.51 29.64
C THR A 46 -14.88 19.51 29.87
N CYS A 47 -14.18 18.48 29.39
CA CYS A 47 -12.72 18.50 29.24
C CYS A 47 -12.38 19.22 27.94
N ARG A 48 -11.80 20.42 28.03
CA ARG A 48 -11.56 21.27 26.86
C ARG A 48 -10.19 21.05 26.24
N TRP A 49 -10.14 21.12 24.92
CA TRP A 49 -8.91 21.09 24.15
C TRP A 49 -7.99 22.30 24.44
N THR A 50 -6.68 22.08 24.45
CA THR A 50 -5.67 23.13 24.48
C THR A 50 -4.58 22.89 23.43
N ASP A 51 -4.18 23.96 22.73
CA ASP A 51 -2.96 24.01 21.90
C ASP A 51 -1.80 24.71 22.64
N GLN A 52 -2.01 25.08 23.92
CA GLN A 52 -0.98 25.68 24.75
C GLN A 52 -0.25 24.59 25.52
N LEU A 53 1.09 24.66 25.48
CA LEU A 53 1.94 23.81 26.30
C LEU A 53 1.67 24.08 27.79
N ILE A 54 1.36 23.02 28.54
CA ILE A 54 1.24 23.03 30.00
C ILE A 54 2.55 22.57 30.61
N THR A 55 3.12 23.36 31.51
CA THR A 55 4.35 23.00 32.21
C THR A 55 3.97 22.42 33.56
N ILE A 56 4.27 21.15 33.81
CA ILE A 56 3.91 20.49 35.08
C ILE A 56 4.82 20.99 36.21
N ASP A 57 4.47 22.13 36.80
CA ASP A 57 5.20 22.79 37.88
C ASP A 57 4.34 23.03 39.13
N GLY A 58 3.07 22.63 39.09
CA GLY A 58 2.18 22.62 40.24
C GLY A 58 1.50 23.95 40.54
N LYS A 59 1.68 24.99 39.72
CA LYS A 59 1.11 26.33 39.95
C LYS A 59 -0.20 26.59 39.21
N GLY A 60 -0.41 25.94 38.07
CA GLY A 60 -1.59 26.12 37.21
C GLY A 60 -1.84 27.58 36.81
N ASP A 61 -0.78 28.37 36.58
CA ASP A 61 -0.85 29.79 36.21
C ASP A 61 -0.91 30.02 34.69
N GLU A 62 -0.93 28.94 33.90
CA GLU A 62 -1.12 29.01 32.46
C GLU A 62 -2.52 29.46 32.07
N ARG A 63 -2.58 30.29 31.01
CA ARG A 63 -3.83 30.80 30.46
C ARG A 63 -4.81 29.71 30.00
N ALA A 64 -4.31 28.51 29.70
CA ALA A 64 -5.15 27.38 29.32
C ALA A 64 -6.12 27.00 30.45
N TRP A 65 -5.64 27.03 31.71
CA TRP A 65 -6.45 26.72 32.89
C TRP A 65 -7.58 27.70 33.13
N GLU A 66 -7.47 28.96 32.67
CA GLU A 66 -8.56 29.95 32.74
C GLU A 66 -9.78 29.53 31.90
N LYS A 67 -9.57 28.75 30.84
CA LYS A 67 -10.64 28.28 29.95
C LYS A 67 -11.22 26.94 30.36
N ALA A 68 -10.51 26.17 31.18
CA ALA A 68 -10.95 24.88 31.66
C ALA A 68 -12.19 25.04 32.56
N GLU A 69 -13.13 24.10 32.44
CA GLU A 69 -14.32 24.11 33.28
C GLU A 69 -13.93 23.81 34.74
N LEU A 70 -14.47 24.61 35.67
CA LEU A 70 -14.22 24.45 37.10
C LEU A 70 -15.10 23.32 37.66
N ILE A 71 -14.47 22.34 38.31
CA ILE A 71 -15.12 21.27 39.06
C ILE A 71 -14.98 21.59 40.55
N ASP A 72 -16.05 22.07 41.17
CA ASP A 72 -16.09 22.43 42.60
C ASP A 72 -17.26 21.80 43.38
N SER A 73 -17.99 20.86 42.77
CA SER A 73 -19.16 20.18 43.34
C SER A 73 -18.84 19.02 44.31
N PHE A 74 -17.64 18.99 44.92
CA PHE A 74 -17.22 17.89 45.79
C PHE A 74 -18.19 17.72 46.97
N ALA A 75 -18.68 16.49 47.18
CA ALA A 75 -19.74 16.18 48.13
C ALA A 75 -19.52 14.85 48.87
N VAL A 76 -20.19 14.69 50.01
CA VAL A 76 -20.25 13.46 50.82
C VAL A 76 -21.61 12.79 50.61
N SER A 77 -21.86 12.37 49.37
CA SER A 77 -23.21 12.06 48.85
C SER A 77 -23.87 10.79 49.42
N TRP A 78 -23.09 9.88 50.01
CA TRP A 78 -23.59 8.65 50.64
C TRP A 78 -24.24 8.90 52.01
N LEU A 79 -24.03 10.06 52.64
CA LEU A 79 -24.65 10.43 53.91
C LEU A 79 -26.12 10.84 53.72
N ARG A 80 -27.02 10.29 54.54
CA ARG A 80 -28.47 10.47 54.43
C ARG A 80 -29.06 11.13 55.68
N GLY A 81 -30.23 11.76 55.51
CA GLY A 81 -30.99 12.32 56.63
C GLY A 81 -30.22 13.38 57.41
N SER A 82 -30.16 13.24 58.74
CA SER A 82 -29.48 14.19 59.64
C SER A 82 -27.96 14.19 59.55
N GLU A 83 -27.36 13.21 58.86
CA GLU A 83 -25.91 13.10 58.70
C GLU A 83 -25.39 13.81 57.45
N ARG A 84 -26.29 14.28 56.56
CA ARG A 84 -25.92 14.96 55.32
C ARG A 84 -25.12 16.23 55.63
N ARG A 85 -23.92 16.33 55.06
CA ARG A 85 -23.02 17.49 55.20
C ARG A 85 -22.23 17.72 53.91
N SER A 86 -21.68 18.92 53.78
CA SER A 86 -20.61 19.21 52.82
C SER A 86 -19.27 18.63 53.32
N PRO A 87 -18.28 18.49 52.44
CA PRO A 87 -16.89 18.28 52.86
C PRO A 87 -16.45 19.39 53.82
N ARG A 88 -15.58 19.05 54.76
CA ARG A 88 -15.07 19.95 55.81
C ARG A 88 -14.10 20.98 55.24
N THR A 89 -13.40 20.61 54.18
CA THR A 89 -12.45 21.45 53.45
C THR A 89 -12.84 21.51 51.97
N ARG A 90 -12.41 22.57 51.29
CA ARG A 90 -12.75 22.81 49.89
C ARG A 90 -11.75 22.12 48.95
N THR A 91 -12.27 21.58 47.86
CA THR A 91 -11.49 21.08 46.71
C THR A 91 -11.99 21.75 45.44
N ARG A 92 -11.08 22.18 44.57
CA ARG A 92 -11.37 22.67 43.22
C ARG A 92 -10.49 21.95 42.23
N SER A 93 -11.04 21.50 41.11
CA SER A 93 -10.27 20.85 40.06
C SER A 93 -10.63 21.37 38.66
N ARG A 94 -9.73 21.16 37.71
CA ARG A 94 -9.90 21.45 36.28
C ARG A 94 -9.26 20.34 35.47
N LEU A 95 -9.86 20.04 34.32
CA LEU A 95 -9.34 19.07 33.36
C LEU A 95 -9.19 19.73 31.99
N LEU A 96 -8.08 19.44 31.32
CA LEU A 96 -7.78 19.84 29.94
C LEU A 96 -7.24 18.64 29.19
N TRP A 97 -7.25 18.71 27.86
CA TRP A 97 -6.57 17.70 27.05
C TRP A 97 -6.00 18.26 25.76
N ASP A 98 -5.05 17.53 25.19
CA ASP A 98 -4.48 17.82 23.88
C ASP A 98 -4.22 16.52 23.08
N ARG A 99 -3.35 16.62 22.07
CA ARG A 99 -2.97 15.50 21.19
C ARG A 99 -2.36 14.33 21.94
N GLU A 100 -1.62 14.60 23.01
CA GLU A 100 -0.72 13.67 23.68
C GLU A 100 -1.16 13.32 25.09
N TYR A 101 -1.79 14.26 25.81
CA TYR A 101 -2.06 14.18 27.23
C TYR A 101 -3.49 14.53 27.63
N LEU A 102 -3.93 13.90 28.72
CA LEU A 102 -4.95 14.42 29.63
C LEU A 102 -4.24 15.17 30.75
N TYR A 103 -4.66 16.41 31.03
CA TYR A 103 -4.13 17.24 32.10
C TYR A 103 -5.14 17.41 33.24
N PHE A 104 -4.64 17.54 34.46
CA PHE A 104 -5.45 17.87 35.63
C PHE A 104 -4.73 18.85 36.55
N LEU A 105 -5.53 19.68 37.21
CA LEU A 105 -5.09 20.60 38.25
C LEU A 105 -6.08 20.47 39.42
N ALA A 106 -5.59 20.35 40.65
CA ALA A 106 -6.42 20.32 41.85
C ALA A 106 -5.84 21.21 42.95
N ASP A 107 -6.67 22.13 43.48
CA ASP A 107 -6.38 23.02 44.61
C ASP A 107 -7.23 22.59 45.81
N MET A 108 -6.58 22.23 46.91
CA MET A 108 -7.19 21.62 48.08
C MET A 108 -6.83 22.42 49.33
N GLU A 109 -7.85 22.87 50.06
CA GLU A 109 -7.67 23.42 51.41
C GLU A 109 -7.42 22.27 52.37
N ASP A 110 -6.39 22.37 53.20
CA ASP A 110 -6.05 21.33 54.18
C ASP A 110 -5.38 21.97 55.40
N GLY A 111 -5.82 21.59 56.59
CA GLY A 111 -5.33 22.17 57.84
C GLY A 111 -4.15 21.41 58.44
N ASP A 112 -3.86 20.20 57.97
CA ASP A 112 -2.91 19.27 58.57
C ASP A 112 -2.36 18.29 57.51
N LEU A 113 -1.30 18.71 56.80
CA LEU A 113 -0.77 17.96 55.66
C LEU A 113 -0.06 16.67 56.11
N PHE A 114 -0.64 15.53 55.77
CA PHE A 114 -0.17 14.20 56.12
C PHE A 114 0.00 13.30 54.90
N ALA A 115 1.26 13.00 54.56
CA ALA A 115 1.60 11.96 53.60
C ALA A 115 2.95 11.29 53.92
N ASP A 116 2.91 10.13 54.57
CA ASP A 116 4.09 9.34 54.96
C ASP A 116 4.34 8.12 54.05
N ILE A 117 3.45 7.85 53.10
CA ILE A 117 3.64 6.87 52.02
C ILE A 117 4.45 7.55 50.91
N ASP A 118 5.71 7.13 50.75
CA ASP A 118 6.69 7.70 49.80
C ASP A 118 7.01 6.79 48.60
N LYS A 119 6.55 5.53 48.66
CA LYS A 119 6.78 4.54 47.61
C LYS A 119 5.68 4.61 46.55
N HIS A 120 6.09 4.71 45.28
CA HIS A 120 5.21 4.53 44.12
C HIS A 120 4.44 3.19 44.23
N ASP A 121 3.15 3.20 43.90
CA ASP A 121 2.19 2.11 44.12
C ASP A 121 2.00 1.67 45.58
N GLY A 122 2.39 2.54 46.51
CA GLY A 122 2.02 2.44 47.92
C GLY A 122 0.51 2.64 48.11
N ARG A 123 0.01 2.31 49.31
CA ARG A 123 -1.39 2.55 49.68
C ARG A 123 -1.61 4.02 50.01
N THR A 124 -1.56 4.88 49.00
CA THR A 124 -1.60 6.34 49.11
C THR A 124 -2.89 6.86 49.75
N TRP A 125 -4.01 6.13 49.67
CA TRP A 125 -5.26 6.45 50.36
C TRP A 125 -5.21 6.39 51.90
N LEU A 126 -4.09 5.96 52.50
CA LEU A 126 -3.85 6.06 53.94
C LEU A 126 -3.32 7.46 54.37
N ASN A 127 -3.22 8.39 53.41
CA ASN A 127 -2.71 9.75 53.55
C ASN A 127 -3.68 10.76 52.89
N ASP A 128 -3.34 12.05 52.95
CA ASP A 128 -3.96 13.06 52.10
C ASP A 128 -3.67 12.75 50.64
N VAL A 129 -4.72 12.38 49.90
CA VAL A 129 -4.60 11.93 48.51
C VAL A 129 -5.72 12.49 47.66
N PHE A 130 -5.35 12.83 46.41
CA PHE A 130 -6.26 13.14 45.34
C PHE A 130 -6.29 11.99 44.34
N GLU A 131 -7.48 11.47 44.05
CA GLU A 131 -7.67 10.30 43.21
C GLU A 131 -8.50 10.65 41.97
N LEU A 132 -8.09 10.15 40.82
CA LEU A 132 -8.75 10.34 39.53
C LEU A 132 -9.20 8.98 38.99
N PHE A 133 -10.50 8.84 38.78
CA PHE A 133 -11.09 7.65 38.18
C PHE A 133 -11.64 7.96 36.80
N PHE A 134 -11.25 7.17 35.80
CA PHE A 134 -11.73 7.32 34.42
C PHE A 134 -12.27 6.00 33.89
N LYS A 135 -13.50 6.03 33.38
CA LYS A 135 -14.16 4.91 32.72
C LYS A 135 -14.46 5.31 31.27
N PRO A 136 -13.59 4.90 30.32
CA PRO A 136 -13.70 5.31 28.92
C PRO A 136 -14.92 4.80 28.17
N SER A 137 -15.58 3.74 28.66
CA SER A 137 -16.80 3.23 28.04
C SER A 137 -17.82 2.79 29.08
N GLY A 138 -19.08 3.18 28.85
CA GLY A 138 -20.23 2.68 29.62
C GLY A 138 -20.61 1.23 29.29
N GLN A 139 -20.12 0.67 28.17
CA GLN A 139 -20.44 -0.70 27.73
C GLN A 139 -19.42 -1.74 28.20
N HIS A 140 -18.19 -1.33 28.50
CA HIS A 140 -17.11 -2.22 28.92
C HIS A 140 -16.80 -2.05 30.41
N GLU A 141 -16.32 -3.10 31.08
CA GLU A 141 -16.08 -3.06 32.54
C GLU A 141 -14.83 -2.27 32.92
N GLY A 142 -13.82 -2.18 32.03
CA GLY A 142 -12.53 -1.57 32.34
C GLY A 142 -12.62 -0.10 32.77
N TYR A 143 -11.77 0.29 33.71
CA TYR A 143 -11.59 1.67 34.16
C TYR A 143 -10.20 1.86 34.78
N TYR A 144 -9.79 3.12 34.94
CA TYR A 144 -8.50 3.53 35.44
C TYR A 144 -8.62 4.23 36.78
N GLU A 145 -7.57 4.12 37.57
CA GLU A 145 -7.36 4.86 38.80
C GLU A 145 -5.94 5.41 38.81
N PHE A 146 -5.84 6.71 39.06
CA PHE A 146 -4.58 7.43 39.28
C PHE A 146 -4.67 8.17 40.61
N GLN A 147 -3.62 8.13 41.41
CA GLN A 147 -3.58 8.83 42.69
C GLN A 147 -2.30 9.64 42.83
N VAL A 148 -2.39 10.75 43.56
CA VAL A 148 -1.26 11.54 43.99
C VAL A 148 -1.50 12.05 45.40
N ASN A 149 -0.57 11.77 46.32
CA ASN A 149 -0.66 12.26 47.69
C ASN A 149 0.09 13.58 47.88
N ALA A 150 -0.05 14.21 49.04
CA ALA A 150 0.63 15.48 49.35
C ALA A 150 2.18 15.39 49.30
N ALA A 151 2.78 14.19 49.39
CA ALA A 151 4.22 14.01 49.22
C ALA A 151 4.65 13.96 47.73
N GLY A 152 3.70 13.95 46.79
CA GLY A 152 3.94 13.72 45.37
C GLY A 152 4.10 12.23 45.01
N THR A 153 3.77 11.33 45.92
CA THR A 153 3.79 9.88 45.66
C THR A 153 2.60 9.51 44.78
N MET A 154 2.87 8.74 43.73
CA MET A 154 1.89 8.34 42.73
C MET A 154 1.52 6.85 42.87
N MET A 155 0.28 6.53 42.48
CA MET A 155 -0.19 5.16 42.25
C MET A 155 -1.05 5.17 40.99
N ASP A 156 -0.90 4.17 40.15
CA ASP A 156 -1.67 4.04 38.92
C ASP A 156 -2.07 2.59 38.65
N MET A 157 -3.29 2.38 38.15
CA MET A 157 -3.73 1.04 37.77
C MET A 157 -4.84 1.07 36.72
N PHE A 158 -4.81 0.07 35.84
CA PHE A 158 -5.94 -0.30 34.99
C PHE A 158 -6.65 -1.52 35.59
N ILE A 159 -7.95 -1.38 35.83
CA ILE A 159 -8.78 -2.41 36.43
C ILE A 159 -9.69 -2.98 35.32
N PRO A 160 -9.36 -4.14 34.71
CA PRO A 160 -10.16 -4.70 33.62
C PRO A 160 -11.54 -5.17 34.10
N GLN A 161 -11.63 -5.59 35.37
CA GLN A 161 -12.84 -6.00 36.07
C GLN A 161 -12.63 -5.84 37.58
N ARG A 162 -13.66 -5.41 38.31
CA ARG A 162 -13.61 -5.28 39.79
C ARG A 162 -13.54 -6.66 40.47
N THR A 163 -12.56 -6.84 41.35
CA THR A 163 -12.40 -8.02 42.22
C THR A 163 -12.16 -7.57 43.67
N PRO A 164 -12.42 -8.41 44.68
CA PRO A 164 -12.09 -8.07 46.07
C PRO A 164 -10.59 -7.84 46.33
N THR A 165 -9.72 -8.32 45.43
CA THR A 165 -8.25 -8.25 45.51
C THR A 165 -7.64 -7.31 44.46
N MET A 166 -8.45 -6.50 43.77
CA MET A 166 -8.06 -5.74 42.57
C MET A 166 -6.78 -4.90 42.74
N PHE A 167 -6.55 -4.30 43.90
CA PHE A 167 -5.30 -3.58 44.18
C PHE A 167 -4.07 -4.50 44.02
N LEU A 168 -4.08 -5.67 44.66
CA LEU A 168 -2.97 -6.63 44.56
C LEU A 168 -2.89 -7.27 43.18
N ASP A 169 -4.03 -7.42 42.51
CA ASP A 169 -4.10 -8.08 41.21
C ASP A 169 -3.53 -7.20 40.08
N TYR A 170 -3.65 -5.87 40.19
CA TYR A 170 -3.44 -4.95 39.06
C TYR A 170 -2.46 -3.80 39.27
N VAL A 171 -2.13 -3.41 40.51
CA VAL A 171 -1.31 -2.20 40.77
C VAL A 171 0.09 -2.27 40.12
N ASP A 172 0.68 -3.46 40.00
CA ASP A 172 2.02 -3.65 39.42
C ASP A 172 2.00 -4.19 37.97
N LYS A 173 0.84 -4.13 37.30
CA LYS A 173 0.62 -4.78 35.98
C LYS A 173 0.69 -3.84 34.80
N GLY A 174 0.60 -2.53 35.02
CA GLY A 174 0.69 -1.52 33.97
C GLY A 174 2.10 -0.95 33.82
N ASP A 175 2.36 -0.36 32.65
CA ASP A 175 3.55 0.45 32.38
C ASP A 175 3.06 1.88 32.11
N PHE A 176 2.85 2.63 33.18
CA PHE A 176 2.25 3.97 33.16
C PHE A 176 3.33 5.05 33.23
N HIS A 177 3.08 6.16 32.53
CA HIS A 177 3.99 7.30 32.39
C HIS A 177 3.36 8.59 32.94
N PHE A 178 2.46 8.42 33.89
CA PHE A 178 1.82 9.48 34.67
C PHE A 178 2.85 10.39 35.36
N ALA A 179 2.66 11.71 35.26
CA ALA A 179 3.60 12.70 35.82
C ALA A 179 2.87 13.82 36.55
N THR A 180 3.40 14.23 37.71
CA THR A 180 2.79 15.25 38.57
C THR A 180 3.82 16.17 39.22
N HIS A 181 3.36 17.33 39.70
CA HIS A 181 4.10 18.22 40.60
C HIS A 181 3.17 18.74 41.69
N VAL A 182 3.64 18.73 42.94
CA VAL A 182 2.88 19.15 44.11
C VAL A 182 3.48 20.41 44.72
N ILE A 183 2.64 21.40 45.02
CA ILE A 183 2.98 22.59 45.81
C ILE A 183 2.27 22.54 47.15
N LEU A 184 3.04 22.60 48.24
CA LEU A 184 2.53 22.67 49.60
C LEU A 184 2.35 24.11 50.06
N LYS A 185 1.23 24.39 50.72
CA LYS A 185 0.97 25.64 51.45
C LYS A 185 1.01 25.34 52.95
N GLY A 186 2.16 24.88 53.43
CA GLY A 186 2.29 24.32 54.77
C GLY A 186 3.57 23.50 54.97
N THR A 187 3.62 22.67 56.02
CA THR A 187 4.72 21.75 56.29
C THR A 187 4.26 20.29 56.37
N LEU A 188 4.74 19.49 55.42
CA LEU A 188 4.36 18.07 55.31
C LEU A 188 4.73 17.26 56.56
N ASN A 189 3.80 16.42 57.02
CA ASN A 189 3.92 15.49 58.14
C ASN A 189 4.19 16.14 59.51
N LYS A 190 4.01 17.47 59.62
CA LYS A 190 4.15 18.19 60.89
C LYS A 190 2.79 18.39 61.55
N ARG A 191 2.25 17.30 62.08
CA ARG A 191 0.86 17.22 62.60
C ARG A 191 0.53 18.18 63.75
N ASP A 192 1.51 18.88 64.33
CA ASP A 192 1.30 19.78 65.46
C ASP A 192 1.00 21.23 65.06
N ASP A 193 1.30 21.65 63.82
CA ASP A 193 0.98 22.99 63.33
C ASP A 193 -0.35 23.07 62.56
N ARG A 194 -0.46 24.08 61.68
CA ARG A 194 -1.66 24.36 60.91
C ARG A 194 -1.25 24.84 59.53
N ASP A 195 -1.70 24.10 58.53
CA ASP A 195 -1.44 24.36 57.13
C ASP A 195 -2.61 25.10 56.46
N GLU A 196 -2.40 25.53 55.21
CA GLU A 196 -3.44 26.16 54.37
C GLU A 196 -3.93 25.22 53.26
N GLY A 197 -3.13 24.23 52.87
CA GLY A 197 -3.50 23.23 51.88
C GLY A 197 -2.37 22.85 50.93
N TRP A 198 -2.75 22.28 49.79
CA TRP A 198 -1.81 21.85 48.76
C TRP A 198 -2.46 21.90 47.37
N GLN A 199 -1.61 21.94 46.34
CA GLN A 199 -2.01 21.93 44.95
C GLN A 199 -1.23 20.86 44.21
N VAL A 200 -1.89 20.19 43.27
CA VAL A 200 -1.25 19.26 42.35
C VAL A 200 -1.63 19.57 40.92
N GLU A 201 -0.63 19.55 40.06
CA GLU A 201 -0.77 19.61 38.61
C GLU A 201 -0.16 18.35 38.02
N GLY A 202 -0.78 17.79 36.98
CA GLY A 202 -0.21 16.64 36.32
C GLY A 202 -0.77 16.37 34.93
N ARG A 203 -0.16 15.38 34.28
CA ARG A 203 -0.51 14.90 32.95
C ARG A 203 -0.44 13.38 32.87
N ILE A 204 -1.34 12.79 32.07
CA ILE A 204 -1.39 11.36 31.76
C ILE A 204 -1.32 11.22 30.24
N PRO A 205 -0.31 10.54 29.67
CA PRO A 205 -0.24 10.35 28.22
C PRO A 205 -1.33 9.41 27.72
N TRP A 206 -1.83 9.62 26.50
CA TRP A 206 -2.88 8.77 25.94
C TRP A 206 -2.47 7.31 25.73
N THR A 207 -1.17 7.02 25.68
CA THR A 207 -0.61 5.66 25.69
C THR A 207 -0.97 4.89 26.95
N ASP A 208 -1.13 5.56 28.08
CA ASP A 208 -1.52 4.95 29.35
C ASP A 208 -2.99 4.47 29.34
N PHE A 209 -3.81 5.06 28.45
CA PHE A 209 -5.21 4.67 28.25
C PHE A 209 -5.39 3.56 27.18
N ARG A 210 -4.30 3.00 26.61
CA ARG A 210 -4.37 2.10 25.45
C ARG A 210 -5.13 0.80 25.71
N SER A 211 -5.10 0.28 26.94
CA SER A 211 -5.88 -0.90 27.36
C SER A 211 -7.40 -0.74 27.17
N ALA A 212 -7.90 0.50 27.13
CA ALA A 212 -9.29 0.84 26.83
C ALA A 212 -9.44 1.78 25.62
N GLY A 213 -8.61 1.60 24.60
CA GLY A 213 -8.74 2.29 23.31
C GLY A 213 -8.03 3.64 23.23
N GLY A 214 -7.32 4.08 24.27
CA GLY A 214 -6.45 5.26 24.23
C GLY A 214 -7.21 6.58 24.18
N ARG A 215 -6.71 7.51 23.35
CA ARG A 215 -7.23 8.88 23.21
C ARG A 215 -8.74 8.92 22.89
N PRO A 216 -9.52 9.83 23.49
CA PRO A 216 -10.93 10.02 23.16
C PRO A 216 -11.11 10.71 21.80
N LEU A 217 -12.26 10.49 21.16
CA LEU A 217 -12.72 11.30 20.04
C LEU A 217 -13.23 12.65 20.53
N SER A 218 -13.17 13.67 19.66
CA SER A 218 -13.88 14.92 19.92
C SER A 218 -15.38 14.67 20.03
N GLY A 219 -15.97 15.09 21.14
CA GLY A 219 -17.37 14.87 21.51
C GLY A 219 -17.63 13.55 22.22
N GLU A 220 -16.61 12.72 22.48
CA GLU A 220 -16.77 11.49 23.24
C GLU A 220 -17.03 11.79 24.72
N SER A 221 -17.93 11.01 25.32
CA SER A 221 -18.23 11.09 26.75
C SER A 221 -17.65 9.90 27.49
N TRP A 222 -16.86 10.18 28.53
CA TRP A 222 -16.42 9.18 29.51
C TRP A 222 -17.18 9.34 30.81
N ARG A 223 -17.13 8.30 31.64
CA ARG A 223 -17.53 8.41 33.04
C ARG A 223 -16.32 8.70 33.91
N PHE A 224 -16.45 9.57 34.90
CA PHE A 224 -15.33 9.89 35.79
C PHE A 224 -15.77 10.25 37.21
N ALA A 225 -14.82 10.16 38.13
CA ALA A 225 -14.93 10.71 39.47
C ALA A 225 -13.57 11.25 39.92
N LEU A 226 -13.57 12.41 40.55
CA LEU A 226 -12.43 12.95 41.26
C LEU A 226 -12.72 12.83 42.75
N CYS A 227 -11.82 12.23 43.50
CA CYS A 227 -12.04 11.85 44.88
C CYS A 227 -10.90 12.38 45.76
N ARG A 228 -11.18 12.58 47.04
CA ARG A 228 -10.20 13.07 48.01
C ARG A 228 -10.37 12.38 49.35
N TYR A 229 -9.26 11.93 49.92
CA TYR A 229 -9.10 11.67 51.35
C TYR A 229 -8.38 12.85 52.00
N ASP A 230 -8.91 13.35 53.11
CA ASP A 230 -8.36 14.45 53.91
C ASP A 230 -8.24 13.99 55.39
N TYR A 231 -7.01 13.97 55.90
CA TYR A 231 -6.60 13.42 57.19
C TYR A 231 -6.18 14.51 58.18
N ASP A 232 -7.15 15.18 58.80
CA ASP A 232 -6.87 16.08 59.91
C ASP A 232 -6.84 15.36 61.28
N ARG A 233 -5.88 15.71 62.15
CA ARG A 233 -5.75 15.19 63.53
C ARG A 233 -7.00 15.40 64.40
N THR A 234 -7.84 16.37 64.06
CA THR A 234 -9.08 16.69 64.74
C THR A 234 -10.25 15.84 64.25
N PHE A 235 -10.09 15.10 63.16
CA PHE A 235 -11.12 14.23 62.62
C PHE A 235 -11.00 12.83 63.24
N SER A 236 -12.14 12.22 63.58
CA SER A 236 -12.19 10.84 64.08
C SER A 236 -11.93 9.79 63.01
N GLU A 237 -12.07 10.19 61.75
CA GLU A 237 -11.84 9.42 60.53
C GLU A 237 -11.52 10.42 59.40
N PRO A 238 -10.81 10.03 58.33
CA PRO A 238 -10.55 10.93 57.21
C PRO A 238 -11.86 11.45 56.60
N ASP A 239 -11.85 12.70 56.16
CA ASP A 239 -12.95 13.28 55.42
C ASP A 239 -12.86 12.88 53.94
N LEU A 240 -13.85 12.13 53.49
CA LEU A 240 -13.91 11.63 52.13
C LEU A 240 -14.91 12.48 51.33
N SER A 241 -14.51 12.93 50.15
CA SER A 241 -15.37 13.65 49.22
C SER A 241 -15.19 13.17 47.79
N SER A 242 -16.21 13.36 46.95
CA SER A 242 -16.16 13.02 45.51
C SER A 242 -16.90 14.06 44.68
N SER A 243 -16.44 14.30 43.46
CA SER A 243 -17.20 15.04 42.44
C SER A 243 -18.42 14.28 41.92
N ALA A 244 -18.46 12.95 42.09
CA ALA A 244 -19.57 12.09 41.68
C ALA A 244 -20.62 11.91 42.80
N PRO A 245 -21.90 11.75 42.46
CA PRO A 245 -22.99 11.59 43.43
C PRO A 245 -23.10 10.16 43.98
N LEU A 246 -22.00 9.62 44.54
CA LEU A 246 -21.90 8.24 45.01
C LEU A 246 -22.87 7.96 46.17
N THR A 247 -23.61 6.86 46.08
CA THR A 247 -24.62 6.46 47.06
C THR A 247 -24.06 5.59 48.19
N GLU A 248 -22.89 4.99 47.99
CA GLU A 248 -22.12 4.24 48.99
C GLU A 248 -20.73 4.85 49.19
N ARG A 249 -20.09 4.58 50.35
CA ARG A 249 -18.70 4.98 50.64
C ARG A 249 -17.72 4.05 49.91
N ASN A 250 -17.78 4.07 48.57
CA ASN A 250 -16.97 3.22 47.70
C ASN A 250 -16.65 3.98 46.41
N TYR A 251 -15.40 4.43 46.26
CA TYR A 251 -14.98 5.18 45.07
C TYR A 251 -14.92 4.34 43.80
N HIS A 252 -14.90 3.01 43.88
CA HIS A 252 -14.91 2.13 42.70
C HIS A 252 -16.33 1.87 42.14
N GLN A 253 -17.36 2.57 42.62
CA GLN A 253 -18.73 2.46 42.12
C GLN A 253 -18.93 3.24 40.80
N HIS A 254 -18.23 2.79 39.75
CA HIS A 254 -18.17 3.49 38.46
C HIS A 254 -19.51 3.57 37.70
N GLU A 255 -20.55 2.87 38.16
CA GLU A 255 -21.93 3.01 37.67
C GLU A 255 -22.53 4.39 37.95
N GLU A 256 -22.03 5.09 38.98
CA GLU A 256 -22.57 6.35 39.50
C GLU A 256 -21.65 7.56 39.23
N TYR A 257 -20.55 7.34 38.51
CA TYR A 257 -19.65 8.39 38.06
C TYR A 257 -20.35 9.45 37.21
N GLY A 258 -19.88 10.69 37.32
CA GLY A 258 -20.30 11.82 36.47
C GLY A 258 -19.87 11.64 35.02
N GLU A 259 -20.35 12.53 34.15
CA GLU A 259 -19.99 12.51 32.72
C GLU A 259 -18.87 13.52 32.44
N LEU A 260 -17.87 13.11 31.66
CA LEU A 260 -16.80 13.96 31.15
C LEU A 260 -16.86 13.97 29.62
N VAL A 261 -17.24 15.10 29.02
CA VAL A 261 -17.32 15.28 27.58
C VAL A 261 -16.02 15.89 27.06
N PHE A 262 -15.34 15.22 26.14
CA PHE A 262 -14.10 15.70 25.52
C PHE A 262 -14.40 16.65 24.37
N ALA A 263 -14.36 17.95 24.63
CA ALA A 263 -14.45 18.95 23.57
C ALA A 263 -13.10 19.04 22.83
N GLY A 264 -13.04 18.56 21.59
CA GLY A 264 -11.85 18.64 20.74
C GLY A 264 -11.53 20.06 20.28
N PRO A 265 -10.51 20.23 19.42
CA PRO A 265 -10.12 21.56 18.94
C PRO A 265 -11.34 22.28 18.36
N ASP A 266 -11.59 23.50 18.85
CA ASP A 266 -12.77 24.29 18.49
C ASP A 266 -12.93 24.33 16.96
N ARG A 267 -14.05 23.80 16.46
CA ARG A 267 -14.53 24.08 15.10
C ARG A 267 -15.09 25.50 14.97
N ASP A 268 -14.91 26.33 15.99
CA ASP A 268 -15.48 27.66 16.05
C ASP A 268 -14.91 28.54 14.94
N THR A 269 -15.72 28.67 13.89
CA THR A 269 -15.53 29.54 12.73
C THR A 269 -15.38 31.03 13.08
N SER A 270 -15.53 31.42 14.36
CA SER A 270 -15.46 32.80 14.82
C SER A 270 -14.03 33.36 14.97
N ARG A 271 -13.01 32.50 15.19
CA ARG A 271 -11.61 32.89 14.98
C ARG A 271 -11.29 32.70 13.50
N ALA A 272 -10.89 33.77 12.81
CA ALA A 272 -10.49 33.70 11.41
C ALA A 272 -9.19 32.90 11.27
N TYR A 273 -9.30 31.56 11.18
CA TYR A 273 -8.21 30.67 10.78
C TYR A 273 -8.08 30.56 9.25
N GLY A 274 -8.80 31.40 8.50
CA GLY A 274 -8.59 31.68 7.07
C GLY A 274 -8.96 30.59 6.07
N VAL A 275 -9.31 29.38 6.52
CA VAL A 275 -9.79 28.30 5.66
C VAL A 275 -11.28 28.07 5.92
N ALA A 276 -12.11 28.16 4.88
CA ALA A 276 -13.53 27.91 4.99
C ALA A 276 -13.80 26.43 5.33
N PRO A 277 -14.91 26.09 6.02
CA PRO A 277 -15.31 24.70 6.21
C PRO A 277 -15.33 23.95 4.87
N PHE A 278 -14.89 22.69 4.90
CA PHE A 278 -14.87 21.85 3.71
C PHE A 278 -16.26 21.77 3.07
N GLN A 279 -16.30 21.85 1.74
CA GLN A 279 -17.51 21.65 0.95
C GLN A 279 -17.22 20.61 -0.14
N PRO A 280 -17.97 19.50 -0.21
CA PRO A 280 -17.77 18.52 -1.26
C PRO A 280 -18.09 19.11 -2.64
N VAL A 281 -17.29 18.74 -3.63
CA VAL A 281 -17.44 19.22 -5.02
C VAL A 281 -18.37 18.27 -5.79
N SER A 282 -19.62 18.19 -5.34
CA SER A 282 -20.68 17.36 -5.95
C SER A 282 -21.01 17.75 -7.40
N SER A 283 -20.52 18.91 -7.85
CA SER A 283 -20.60 19.37 -9.23
C SER A 283 -19.60 18.70 -10.18
N SER A 284 -18.64 17.92 -9.65
CA SER A 284 -17.65 17.19 -10.45
C SER A 284 -18.33 16.30 -11.49
N ARG A 285 -17.84 16.40 -12.73
CA ARG A 285 -18.23 15.55 -13.86
C ARG A 285 -17.08 14.65 -14.32
N VAL A 286 -15.92 14.72 -13.67
CA VAL A 286 -14.77 13.87 -13.94
C VAL A 286 -15.05 12.51 -13.30
N LYS A 287 -15.78 11.67 -14.03
CA LYS A 287 -16.20 10.32 -13.62
C LYS A 287 -16.24 9.40 -14.84
N GLY A 288 -15.81 8.14 -14.68
CA GLY A 288 -15.65 7.19 -15.77
C GLY A 288 -14.49 7.53 -16.70
N THR A 289 -14.59 7.10 -17.96
CA THR A 289 -13.56 7.27 -18.99
C THR A 289 -14.08 8.06 -20.21
N PRO A 290 -13.24 8.92 -20.84
CA PRO A 290 -13.54 9.56 -22.12
C PRO A 290 -13.35 8.65 -23.33
N ASP A 291 -12.60 7.57 -23.17
CA ASP A 291 -12.25 6.67 -24.25
C ASP A 291 -13.43 5.72 -24.51
N PRO A 292 -13.73 5.39 -25.79
CA PRO A 292 -14.71 4.35 -26.07
C PRO A 292 -14.25 3.08 -25.35
N PRO A 293 -15.10 2.42 -24.58
CA PRO A 293 -14.65 1.24 -23.87
C PRO A 293 -14.26 0.18 -24.88
N LEU A 294 -13.31 -0.63 -24.46
CA LEU A 294 -12.80 -1.74 -25.25
C LEU A 294 -13.92 -2.74 -25.53
N PRO A 295 -13.81 -3.54 -26.61
CA PRO A 295 -14.89 -4.40 -27.05
C PRO A 295 -15.29 -5.46 -26.01
N TYR A 296 -14.41 -5.83 -25.09
CA TYR A 296 -14.68 -6.85 -24.07
C TYR A 296 -14.32 -6.38 -22.66
N ASP A 297 -15.16 -6.81 -21.71
CA ASP A 297 -14.82 -6.94 -20.29
C ASP A 297 -14.44 -8.41 -20.00
N VAL A 298 -14.11 -8.71 -18.75
CA VAL A 298 -13.84 -10.08 -18.29
C VAL A 298 -14.80 -10.49 -17.18
N VAL A 299 -15.27 -11.74 -17.25
CA VAL A 299 -16.12 -12.36 -16.23
C VAL A 299 -15.54 -13.70 -15.81
N ARG A 300 -15.81 -14.11 -14.56
CA ARG A 300 -15.32 -15.39 -14.04
C ARG A 300 -15.97 -16.53 -14.84
N ALA A 301 -15.14 -17.34 -15.49
CA ALA A 301 -15.60 -18.44 -16.34
C ALA A 301 -16.09 -19.63 -15.50
N LEU A 302 -15.36 -19.93 -14.41
CA LEU A 302 -15.65 -21.05 -13.50
C LEU A 302 -15.86 -20.53 -12.07
N PRO A 303 -17.00 -19.88 -11.77
CA PRO A 303 -17.19 -19.11 -10.55
C PRO A 303 -17.19 -19.94 -9.27
N GLN A 304 -17.55 -21.23 -9.30
CA GLN A 304 -17.49 -22.10 -8.12
C GLN A 304 -16.10 -22.67 -7.86
N LEU A 305 -15.22 -22.67 -8.86
CA LEU A 305 -13.89 -23.24 -8.75
C LEU A 305 -12.96 -22.33 -7.94
N LYS A 306 -12.50 -22.81 -6.78
CA LYS A 306 -11.60 -22.05 -5.90
C LYS A 306 -10.17 -22.48 -6.11
N LEU A 307 -9.34 -21.56 -6.60
CA LEU A 307 -7.94 -21.82 -6.91
C LEU A 307 -7.05 -20.85 -6.13
N THR A 308 -5.91 -21.37 -5.68
CA THR A 308 -4.87 -20.54 -5.07
C THR A 308 -3.73 -20.43 -6.07
N ASN A 309 -3.38 -19.20 -6.48
CA ASN A 309 -2.26 -18.93 -7.37
C ASN A 309 -2.21 -19.83 -8.63
N PRO A 310 -3.30 -19.98 -9.42
CA PRO A 310 -3.26 -20.79 -10.62
C PRO A 310 -2.28 -20.17 -11.64
N VAL A 311 -1.51 -21.02 -12.32
CA VAL A 311 -0.49 -20.59 -13.30
C VAL A 311 -0.73 -21.10 -14.71
N TYR A 312 -1.50 -22.18 -14.87
CA TYR A 312 -1.72 -22.80 -16.19
C TYR A 312 -3.05 -23.54 -16.28
N VAL A 313 -3.60 -23.63 -17.49
CA VAL A 313 -4.79 -24.43 -17.83
C VAL A 313 -4.70 -24.96 -19.25
N GLU A 314 -5.06 -26.23 -19.44
CA GLU A 314 -5.17 -26.84 -20.78
C GLU A 314 -6.29 -27.87 -20.82
N LYS A 315 -6.99 -27.92 -21.96
CA LYS A 315 -8.08 -28.84 -22.19
C LYS A 315 -7.55 -30.26 -22.37
N GLU A 316 -8.14 -31.22 -21.65
CA GLU A 316 -7.80 -32.62 -21.84
C GLU A 316 -8.34 -33.14 -23.19
N PRO A 317 -7.49 -33.74 -24.05
CA PRO A 317 -7.90 -34.21 -25.37
C PRO A 317 -9.06 -35.21 -25.29
N GLY A 318 -10.12 -34.95 -26.07
CA GLY A 318 -11.31 -35.80 -26.13
C GLY A 318 -12.29 -35.66 -24.96
N SER A 319 -12.12 -34.64 -24.10
CA SER A 319 -12.97 -34.40 -22.94
C SER A 319 -13.35 -32.92 -22.81
N THR A 320 -14.25 -32.61 -21.88
CA THR A 320 -14.53 -31.25 -21.38
C THR A 320 -13.68 -30.88 -20.17
N ARG A 321 -12.97 -31.86 -19.59
CA ARG A 321 -12.14 -31.68 -18.41
C ARG A 321 -10.93 -30.80 -18.71
N LEU A 322 -10.46 -30.10 -17.68
CA LEU A 322 -9.30 -29.21 -17.75
C LEU A 322 -8.22 -29.72 -16.81
N PHE A 323 -6.98 -29.73 -17.29
CA PHE A 323 -5.81 -29.87 -16.43
C PHE A 323 -5.35 -28.47 -16.03
N ILE A 324 -4.99 -28.32 -14.76
CA ILE A 324 -4.60 -27.05 -14.18
C ILE A 324 -3.29 -27.21 -13.41
N ILE A 325 -2.55 -26.12 -13.29
CA ILE A 325 -1.44 -26.02 -12.35
C ILE A 325 -1.78 -24.90 -11.38
N ASP A 326 -1.87 -25.21 -10.09
CA ASP A 326 -2.19 -24.28 -8.99
C ASP A 326 -1.45 -24.67 -7.71
N GLN A 327 -1.55 -23.82 -6.69
CA GLN A 327 -1.04 -24.13 -5.35
C GLN A 327 -2.02 -25.09 -4.65
N ASP A 328 -1.54 -26.25 -4.22
CA ASP A 328 -2.35 -27.21 -3.48
C ASP A 328 -2.68 -26.63 -2.08
N PRO A 329 -3.94 -26.68 -1.62
CA PRO A 329 -4.31 -26.22 -0.27
C PRO A 329 -3.56 -26.94 0.86
N ALA A 330 -3.05 -28.14 0.62
CA ALA A 330 -2.21 -28.90 1.56
C ALA A 330 -0.72 -28.54 1.48
N GLY A 331 -0.34 -27.57 0.63
CA GLY A 331 1.03 -27.09 0.44
C GLY A 331 1.72 -27.65 -0.81
N GLY A 332 2.62 -26.83 -1.39
CA GLY A 332 3.29 -27.09 -2.67
C GLY A 332 2.42 -26.79 -3.89
N GLN A 333 2.97 -26.99 -5.09
CA GLN A 333 2.20 -26.96 -6.34
C GLN A 333 1.63 -28.34 -6.69
N ARG A 334 0.56 -28.35 -7.48
CA ARG A 334 0.00 -29.57 -8.06
C ARG A 334 -0.33 -29.41 -9.53
N VAL A 335 -0.36 -30.54 -10.22
CA VAL A 335 -1.15 -30.71 -11.45
C VAL A 335 -2.51 -31.28 -11.02
N GLY A 336 -3.56 -30.49 -11.20
CA GLY A 336 -4.94 -30.84 -10.89
C GLY A 336 -5.75 -31.13 -12.16
N ARG A 337 -6.91 -31.78 -11.98
CA ARG A 337 -7.93 -31.98 -13.02
C ARG A 337 -9.29 -31.58 -12.50
N THR A 338 -10.01 -30.79 -13.28
CA THR A 338 -11.39 -30.37 -12.98
C THR A 338 -12.34 -30.73 -14.12
N THR A 339 -13.65 -30.73 -13.84
CA THR A 339 -14.70 -31.06 -14.82
C THR A 339 -14.84 -30.01 -15.92
N GLY A 340 -14.41 -28.77 -15.65
CA GLY A 340 -14.66 -27.62 -16.53
C GLY A 340 -16.09 -27.07 -16.42
N ASP A 341 -16.91 -27.59 -15.49
CA ASP A 341 -18.27 -27.10 -15.24
C ASP A 341 -18.24 -25.87 -14.33
N ALA A 342 -18.91 -24.79 -14.75
CA ALA A 342 -19.03 -23.55 -13.98
C ALA A 342 -19.69 -23.73 -12.60
N ASN A 343 -20.45 -24.81 -12.40
CA ASN A 343 -21.15 -25.13 -11.16
C ASN A 343 -20.37 -26.09 -10.24
N SER A 344 -19.17 -26.50 -10.63
CA SER A 344 -18.33 -27.42 -9.84
C SER A 344 -17.17 -26.69 -9.18
N ASP A 345 -16.85 -27.09 -7.94
CA ASP A 345 -15.65 -26.70 -7.22
C ASP A 345 -14.60 -27.84 -7.16
N GLU A 346 -14.87 -28.97 -7.81
CA GLU A 346 -14.05 -30.17 -7.70
C GLU A 346 -12.73 -30.02 -8.46
N VAL A 347 -11.63 -30.29 -7.74
CA VAL A 347 -10.30 -30.48 -8.30
C VAL A 347 -9.72 -31.79 -7.78
N GLU A 348 -9.41 -32.69 -8.70
CA GLU A 348 -8.69 -33.93 -8.46
C GLU A 348 -7.19 -33.66 -8.59
N THR A 349 -6.42 -33.86 -7.51
CA THR A 349 -4.95 -33.78 -7.58
C THR A 349 -4.40 -35.01 -8.29
N LEU A 350 -3.81 -34.83 -9.48
CA LEU A 350 -3.19 -35.90 -10.26
C LEU A 350 -1.72 -36.11 -9.89
N LEU A 351 -1.01 -35.01 -9.64
CA LEU A 351 0.41 -35.01 -9.29
C LEU A 351 0.69 -33.87 -8.30
N LYS A 352 1.37 -34.18 -7.19
CA LYS A 352 2.01 -33.16 -6.36
C LYS A 352 3.43 -32.94 -6.88
N THR A 353 3.79 -31.70 -7.18
CA THR A 353 5.10 -31.40 -7.75
C THR A 353 6.08 -31.03 -6.63
N GLY A 354 7.26 -31.65 -6.62
CA GLY A 354 8.39 -31.18 -5.81
C GLY A 354 9.11 -29.99 -6.45
N ASP A 355 8.92 -29.83 -7.76
CA ASP A 355 9.40 -28.73 -8.59
C ASP A 355 8.32 -27.64 -8.72
N VAL A 356 8.72 -26.46 -9.21
CA VAL A 356 7.78 -25.42 -9.66
C VAL A 356 7.41 -25.69 -11.12
N ALA A 357 6.18 -26.12 -11.37
CA ALA A 357 5.65 -26.39 -12.70
C ALA A 357 5.10 -25.11 -13.36
N TYR A 358 5.43 -24.91 -14.64
CA TYR A 358 5.08 -23.69 -15.38
C TYR A 358 4.08 -23.92 -16.51
N SER A 359 4.18 -25.06 -17.18
CA SER A 359 3.43 -25.42 -18.38
C SER A 359 3.23 -26.93 -18.43
N LEU A 360 2.18 -27.36 -19.11
CA LEU A 360 2.03 -28.75 -19.53
C LEU A 360 1.60 -28.81 -20.99
N THR A 361 1.66 -29.99 -21.60
CA THR A 361 1.00 -30.28 -22.88
C THR A 361 0.72 -31.78 -22.99
N PHE A 362 -0.24 -32.17 -23.83
CA PHE A 362 -0.59 -33.57 -24.06
C PHE A 362 0.11 -34.12 -25.30
N HIS A 363 0.48 -35.41 -25.24
CA HIS A 363 0.91 -36.12 -26.43
C HIS A 363 -0.21 -36.14 -27.48
N PRO A 364 0.09 -36.07 -28.79
CA PRO A 364 -0.92 -36.20 -29.85
C PRO A 364 -1.78 -37.46 -29.71
N ASP A 365 -1.16 -38.57 -29.33
CA ASP A 365 -1.82 -39.86 -29.02
C ASP A 365 -2.23 -40.03 -27.55
N TYR A 366 -2.43 -38.94 -26.79
CA TYR A 366 -2.73 -38.99 -25.35
C TYR A 366 -3.85 -39.97 -25.03
N GLN A 367 -4.95 -39.96 -25.79
CA GLN A 367 -6.11 -40.84 -25.56
C GLN A 367 -5.75 -42.33 -25.55
N THR A 368 -4.69 -42.71 -26.26
CA THR A 368 -4.17 -44.08 -26.33
C THR A 368 -3.07 -44.32 -25.30
N ASN A 369 -2.05 -43.46 -25.26
CA ASN A 369 -0.83 -43.74 -24.51
C ASN A 369 -0.79 -43.23 -23.06
N GLY A 370 -1.64 -42.27 -22.68
CA GLY A 370 -1.58 -41.70 -21.33
C GLY A 370 -0.60 -40.54 -21.14
N TYR A 371 0.13 -40.12 -22.16
CA TYR A 371 1.30 -39.26 -22.00
C TYR A 371 0.96 -37.77 -21.99
N PHE A 372 1.41 -37.09 -20.94
CA PHE A 372 1.45 -35.63 -20.87
C PHE A 372 2.82 -35.19 -20.37
N TYR A 373 3.23 -33.99 -20.73
CA TYR A 373 4.55 -33.45 -20.44
C TYR A 373 4.41 -32.22 -19.57
N VAL A 374 5.25 -32.09 -18.55
CA VAL A 374 5.29 -30.94 -17.64
C VAL A 374 6.66 -30.30 -17.73
N GLY A 375 6.70 -28.99 -17.95
CA GLY A 375 7.89 -28.17 -17.82
C GLY A 375 7.99 -27.57 -16.43
N SER A 376 9.09 -27.84 -15.73
CA SER A 376 9.28 -27.42 -14.34
C SER A 376 10.71 -26.99 -14.01
N ASP A 377 10.85 -26.16 -12.98
CA ASP A 377 12.12 -25.78 -12.36
C ASP A 377 12.32 -26.53 -11.03
N GLY A 378 13.43 -27.26 -10.95
CA GLY A 378 13.79 -28.07 -9.80
C GLY A 378 14.27 -27.26 -8.59
N PRO A 379 14.34 -27.90 -7.41
CA PRO A 379 15.03 -27.32 -6.27
C PRO A 379 16.52 -27.13 -6.57
N LEU A 380 17.17 -26.29 -5.75
CA LEU A 380 18.63 -26.17 -5.75
C LEU A 380 19.24 -27.54 -5.44
N SER A 381 20.19 -27.96 -6.27
CA SER A 381 21.01 -29.13 -6.03
C SER A 381 21.87 -28.93 -4.77
N GLU A 382 21.87 -29.90 -3.86
CA GLU A 382 22.70 -29.87 -2.65
C GLU A 382 24.21 -29.96 -2.97
N GLU A 383 24.57 -30.52 -4.12
CA GLU A 383 25.96 -30.81 -4.46
C GLU A 383 26.69 -29.60 -5.07
N ASN A 384 26.01 -28.82 -5.90
CA ASN A 384 26.62 -27.72 -6.65
C ASN A 384 25.83 -26.40 -6.59
N SER A 385 24.74 -26.33 -5.80
CA SER A 385 23.89 -25.14 -5.69
C SER A 385 23.31 -24.63 -7.02
N GLU A 386 23.16 -25.51 -8.03
CA GLU A 386 22.53 -25.17 -9.31
C GLU A 386 21.08 -25.66 -9.35
N LYS A 387 20.20 -24.89 -10.01
CA LYS A 387 18.86 -25.33 -10.35
C LYS A 387 18.81 -25.94 -11.75
N HIS A 388 17.91 -26.90 -11.92
CA HIS A 388 17.71 -27.60 -13.18
C HIS A 388 16.26 -27.50 -13.63
N VAL A 389 16.09 -26.87 -14.79
CA VAL A 389 14.84 -26.91 -15.53
C VAL A 389 14.75 -28.24 -16.26
N ARG A 390 13.59 -28.86 -16.23
CA ARG A 390 13.36 -30.17 -16.84
C ARG A 390 12.00 -30.27 -17.51
N ILE A 391 11.95 -31.03 -18.59
CA ILE A 391 10.70 -31.49 -19.18
C ILE A 391 10.51 -32.96 -18.80
N THR A 392 9.42 -33.25 -18.11
CA THR A 392 9.11 -34.60 -17.60
C THR A 392 7.86 -35.13 -18.30
N ARG A 393 7.95 -36.31 -18.91
CA ARG A 393 6.79 -37.07 -19.38
C ARG A 393 6.19 -37.80 -18.19
N HIS A 394 4.89 -37.68 -18.02
CA HIS A 394 4.09 -38.43 -17.07
C HIS A 394 3.08 -39.30 -17.80
N THR A 395 2.79 -40.47 -17.23
CA THR A 395 1.78 -41.39 -17.77
C THR A 395 0.59 -41.45 -16.84
N ILE A 396 -0.58 -41.02 -17.31
CA ILE A 396 -1.84 -41.22 -16.59
C ILE A 396 -2.40 -42.62 -16.87
N SER A 397 -2.85 -43.31 -15.83
CA SER A 397 -3.44 -44.63 -15.97
C SER A 397 -4.75 -44.60 -16.75
N ARG A 398 -4.91 -45.58 -17.64
CA ARG A 398 -6.15 -45.82 -18.39
C ARG A 398 -7.09 -46.80 -17.66
N ASP A 399 -6.54 -47.64 -16.79
CA ASP A 399 -7.30 -48.61 -15.99
C ASP A 399 -7.79 -48.03 -14.65
N ALA A 400 -7.09 -47.02 -14.12
CA ALA A 400 -7.40 -46.35 -12.87
C ALA A 400 -7.45 -44.82 -13.09
N PRO A 401 -8.65 -44.23 -13.28
CA PRO A 401 -8.79 -42.80 -13.50
C PRO A 401 -8.10 -42.00 -12.39
N GLY A 402 -7.33 -40.98 -12.78
CA GLY A 402 -6.76 -40.02 -11.81
C GLY A 402 -5.36 -40.32 -11.31
N LYS A 403 -4.79 -41.48 -11.66
CA LYS A 403 -3.48 -41.90 -11.14
C LYS A 403 -2.38 -41.73 -12.17
N VAL A 404 -1.36 -40.94 -11.86
CA VAL A 404 -0.08 -40.97 -12.58
C VAL A 404 0.69 -42.23 -12.15
N ILE A 405 1.12 -43.05 -13.12
CA ILE A 405 1.74 -44.36 -12.90
C ILE A 405 3.22 -44.44 -13.28
N ASP A 406 3.70 -43.52 -14.10
CA ASP A 406 5.09 -43.46 -14.53
C ASP A 406 5.52 -42.01 -14.76
N SER A 407 6.80 -41.71 -14.63
CA SER A 407 7.39 -40.38 -14.86
C SER A 407 8.84 -40.52 -15.34
N GLN A 408 9.17 -39.87 -16.46
CA GLN A 408 10.48 -39.91 -17.09
C GLN A 408 10.93 -38.50 -17.49
N VAL A 409 12.12 -38.09 -17.03
CA VAL A 409 12.75 -36.85 -17.51
C VAL A 409 13.18 -37.05 -18.96
N ILE A 410 12.71 -36.17 -19.84
CA ILE A 410 13.01 -36.20 -21.28
C ILE A 410 14.28 -35.41 -21.58
N ILE A 411 14.33 -34.17 -21.10
CA ILE A 411 15.46 -33.26 -21.29
C ILE A 411 15.54 -32.30 -20.10
N HIS A 412 16.75 -31.89 -19.74
CA HIS A 412 17.00 -30.93 -18.68
C HIS A 412 18.22 -30.06 -19.00
N TRP A 413 18.29 -28.89 -18.36
CA TRP A 413 19.42 -27.97 -18.43
C TRP A 413 19.54 -27.16 -17.13
N ALA A 414 20.75 -26.71 -16.82
CA ALA A 414 20.98 -25.81 -15.69
C ALA A 414 20.47 -24.40 -16.02
N SER A 415 19.83 -23.74 -15.05
CA SER A 415 19.27 -22.40 -15.21
C SER A 415 19.13 -21.72 -13.86
N ASN A 416 19.59 -20.48 -13.73
CA ASN A 416 19.49 -19.69 -12.47
C ASN A 416 18.49 -18.52 -12.58
N GLY A 417 17.56 -18.60 -13.53
CA GLY A 417 16.59 -17.56 -13.85
C GLY A 417 16.23 -17.61 -15.34
N HIS A 418 15.16 -16.93 -15.73
CA HIS A 418 14.64 -16.96 -17.11
C HIS A 418 14.51 -18.39 -17.65
N ASN A 419 13.75 -19.22 -16.93
CA ASN A 419 13.80 -20.67 -17.08
C ASN A 419 13.21 -21.17 -18.42
N GLY A 420 12.24 -20.47 -18.98
CA GLY A 420 11.42 -20.99 -20.08
C GLY A 420 10.53 -22.15 -19.63
N ALA A 421 10.70 -23.31 -20.27
CA ALA A 421 9.97 -24.55 -20.03
C ALA A 421 8.49 -24.57 -20.47
N ALA A 422 8.05 -23.60 -21.27
CA ALA A 422 6.81 -23.77 -22.04
C ALA A 422 6.99 -24.90 -23.07
N VAL A 423 5.97 -25.75 -23.19
CA VAL A 423 5.99 -26.95 -24.05
C VAL A 423 4.73 -27.02 -24.92
N THR A 424 4.87 -27.46 -26.16
CA THR A 424 3.74 -27.75 -27.05
C THR A 424 4.13 -28.74 -28.13
N PHE A 425 3.18 -29.48 -28.69
CA PHE A 425 3.41 -30.31 -29.87
C PHE A 425 3.13 -29.52 -31.15
N GLY A 426 4.01 -29.67 -32.14
CA GLY A 426 3.77 -29.18 -33.49
C GLY A 426 2.87 -30.13 -34.29
N HIS A 427 2.35 -29.66 -35.43
CA HIS A 427 1.63 -30.51 -36.37
C HIS A 427 2.50 -31.58 -37.04
N ASP A 428 3.81 -31.44 -36.92
CA ASP A 428 4.82 -32.41 -37.34
C ASP A 428 5.03 -33.56 -36.33
N GLY A 429 4.32 -33.56 -35.20
CA GLY A 429 4.43 -34.56 -34.15
C GLY A 429 5.61 -34.35 -33.20
N MET A 430 6.40 -33.28 -33.39
CA MET A 430 7.57 -33.01 -32.56
C MET A 430 7.21 -32.21 -31.32
N LEU A 431 7.97 -32.42 -30.24
CA LEU A 431 7.84 -31.64 -29.02
C LEU A 431 8.71 -30.38 -29.12
N TYR A 432 8.07 -29.22 -29.02
CA TYR A 432 8.72 -27.93 -28.96
C TYR A 432 8.85 -27.47 -27.51
N ILE A 433 10.01 -26.90 -27.16
CA ILE A 433 10.35 -26.54 -25.79
C ILE A 433 11.03 -25.18 -25.79
N THR A 434 10.60 -24.28 -24.91
CA THR A 434 11.30 -23.00 -24.71
C THR A 434 12.35 -23.12 -23.61
N SER A 435 13.44 -22.39 -23.75
CA SER A 435 14.45 -22.17 -22.73
C SER A 435 14.90 -20.71 -22.78
N GLY A 436 14.97 -20.03 -21.63
CA GLY A 436 15.53 -18.68 -21.58
C GLY A 436 17.04 -18.70 -21.38
N ASP A 437 17.62 -17.51 -21.19
CA ASP A 437 19.08 -17.30 -21.14
C ASP A 437 19.76 -17.86 -19.87
N GLY A 438 18.97 -18.39 -18.92
CA GLY A 438 19.48 -19.04 -17.72
C GLY A 438 20.01 -18.09 -16.65
N THR A 439 19.79 -16.79 -16.81
CA THR A 439 20.23 -15.73 -15.88
C THR A 439 19.04 -15.00 -15.27
N SER A 440 19.30 -14.12 -14.30
CA SER A 440 18.29 -13.20 -13.76
C SER A 440 18.37 -11.80 -14.35
N ASP A 441 19.45 -11.49 -15.09
CA ASP A 441 19.71 -10.14 -15.61
C ASP A 441 20.64 -10.15 -16.83
N SER A 442 20.25 -9.42 -17.88
CA SER A 442 21.10 -8.96 -18.98
C SER A 442 21.97 -10.01 -19.68
N ASP A 443 21.61 -11.30 -19.61
CA ASP A 443 22.33 -12.42 -20.20
C ASP A 443 23.83 -12.36 -19.89
N THR A 444 24.18 -12.37 -18.61
CA THR A 444 25.59 -12.36 -18.14
C THR A 444 26.40 -13.54 -18.68
N ASN A 445 25.73 -14.63 -19.02
CA ASN A 445 26.33 -15.85 -19.53
C ASN A 445 26.53 -15.82 -21.06
N LEU A 446 26.13 -14.73 -21.73
CA LEU A 446 26.28 -14.51 -23.18
C LEU A 446 25.64 -15.63 -24.03
N THR A 447 24.54 -16.19 -23.56
CA THR A 447 23.88 -17.35 -24.16
C THR A 447 22.97 -16.99 -25.33
N GLY A 448 22.48 -15.76 -25.39
CA GLY A 448 21.46 -15.37 -26.37
C GLY A 448 21.84 -15.68 -27.82
N GLN A 449 23.12 -15.50 -28.17
CA GLN A 449 23.65 -15.73 -29.51
C GLN A 449 24.43 -17.05 -29.66
N GLY A 450 24.69 -17.76 -28.56
CA GLY A 450 25.41 -19.04 -28.56
C GLY A 450 24.54 -20.18 -29.11
N LEU A 451 25.15 -21.19 -29.70
CA LEU A 451 24.46 -22.38 -30.23
C LEU A 451 24.93 -23.68 -29.57
N ASP A 452 25.95 -23.65 -28.73
CA ASP A 452 26.62 -24.79 -28.09
C ASP A 452 25.94 -25.26 -26.78
N HIS A 453 24.86 -24.58 -26.37
CA HIS A 453 24.07 -24.90 -25.18
C HIS A 453 22.56 -24.85 -25.45
N LEU A 454 21.77 -25.38 -24.51
CA LEU A 454 20.31 -25.44 -24.63
C LEU A 454 19.60 -24.14 -24.22
N LEU A 455 20.29 -23.17 -23.61
CA LEU A 455 19.72 -21.89 -23.16
C LEU A 455 19.41 -20.91 -24.30
N ALA A 456 18.42 -20.04 -24.11
CA ALA A 456 17.96 -19.00 -25.03
C ALA A 456 17.39 -19.53 -26.35
N LYS A 457 16.58 -20.60 -26.31
CA LYS A 457 16.12 -21.35 -27.49
C LYS A 457 14.60 -21.56 -27.51
N VAL A 458 14.13 -21.83 -28.73
CA VAL A 458 13.09 -22.83 -28.95
C VAL A 458 13.80 -24.10 -29.45
N LEU A 459 13.59 -25.20 -28.75
CA LEU A 459 14.10 -26.53 -29.06
C LEU A 459 13.00 -27.35 -29.76
N ARG A 460 13.39 -28.30 -30.59
CA ARG A 460 12.49 -29.26 -31.26
C ARG A 460 13.10 -30.66 -31.22
N ILE A 461 12.38 -31.61 -30.62
CA ILE A 461 12.83 -32.99 -30.40
C ILE A 461 11.74 -34.02 -30.75
N ASP A 462 12.15 -35.24 -31.08
CA ASP A 462 11.26 -36.39 -31.31
C ASP A 462 11.25 -37.28 -30.06
N VAL A 463 10.09 -37.39 -29.42
CA VAL A 463 9.89 -38.19 -28.19
C VAL A 463 9.34 -39.59 -28.46
N ASP A 464 8.92 -39.87 -29.69
CA ASP A 464 8.38 -41.17 -30.10
C ASP A 464 9.47 -42.12 -30.60
N HIS A 465 10.57 -41.57 -31.11
CA HIS A 465 11.69 -42.35 -31.67
C HIS A 465 13.02 -42.03 -30.96
N PRO A 466 13.19 -42.35 -29.67
CA PRO A 466 14.38 -41.98 -28.93
C PRO A 466 15.66 -42.68 -29.44
N ASP A 467 16.78 -41.94 -29.43
CA ASP A 467 18.10 -42.51 -29.69
C ASP A 467 18.52 -43.46 -28.55
N GLU A 468 19.43 -44.39 -28.84
CA GLU A 468 19.97 -45.29 -27.82
C GLU A 468 20.59 -44.51 -26.65
N GLY A 469 20.10 -44.75 -25.43
CA GLY A 469 20.56 -44.08 -24.21
C GLY A 469 19.97 -42.69 -23.95
N ARG A 470 19.06 -42.19 -24.81
CA ARG A 470 18.34 -40.93 -24.61
C ARG A 470 16.83 -41.18 -24.48
N ALA A 471 16.11 -40.19 -23.95
CA ALA A 471 14.64 -40.21 -23.86
C ALA A 471 13.96 -39.54 -25.07
N TYR A 472 14.75 -39.11 -26.07
CA TYR A 472 14.31 -38.49 -27.31
C TYR A 472 15.40 -38.64 -28.38
N SER A 473 15.08 -38.37 -29.64
CA SER A 473 16.03 -38.14 -30.72
C SER A 473 15.87 -36.74 -31.30
N VAL A 474 16.82 -36.32 -32.14
CA VAL A 474 16.79 -35.02 -32.80
C VAL A 474 16.36 -35.19 -34.26
N PRO A 475 15.30 -34.51 -34.72
CA PRO A 475 14.89 -34.57 -36.11
C PRO A 475 16.00 -34.17 -37.08
N ALA A 476 16.20 -34.95 -38.13
CA ALA A 476 17.25 -34.72 -39.13
C ALA A 476 17.06 -33.41 -39.93
N ASP A 477 15.86 -32.83 -39.90
CA ASP A 477 15.52 -31.57 -40.54
C ASP A 477 15.62 -30.36 -39.59
N ASN A 478 16.16 -30.51 -38.38
CA ASN A 478 16.48 -29.36 -37.54
C ASN A 478 17.56 -28.45 -38.19
N PRO A 479 17.50 -27.13 -37.99
CA PRO A 479 18.30 -26.16 -38.76
C PRO A 479 19.80 -26.20 -38.52
N PHE A 480 20.26 -26.76 -37.40
CA PHE A 480 21.66 -26.69 -36.97
C PHE A 480 22.32 -28.06 -36.79
N VAL A 481 21.71 -29.15 -37.29
CA VAL A 481 22.23 -30.53 -37.12
C VAL A 481 23.62 -30.72 -37.73
N ASP A 482 23.90 -30.05 -38.85
CA ASP A 482 25.18 -30.14 -39.57
C ASP A 482 26.20 -29.08 -39.11
N LEU A 483 25.84 -28.21 -38.16
CA LEU A 483 26.73 -27.18 -37.64
C LEU A 483 27.56 -27.73 -36.49
N GLU A 484 28.86 -27.94 -36.72
CA GLU A 484 29.77 -28.45 -35.71
C GLU A 484 29.75 -27.62 -34.42
N GLY A 485 29.61 -28.29 -33.28
CA GLY A 485 29.54 -27.67 -31.95
C GLY A 485 28.17 -27.08 -31.58
N ALA A 486 27.22 -26.99 -32.50
CA ALA A 486 25.86 -26.57 -32.18
C ALA A 486 25.07 -27.68 -31.49
N ARG A 487 24.13 -27.30 -30.63
CA ARG A 487 23.11 -28.18 -30.05
C ARG A 487 22.07 -28.49 -31.12
N PRO A 488 22.03 -29.74 -31.63
CA PRO A 488 21.19 -30.09 -32.76
C PRO A 488 19.69 -30.00 -32.42
N GLU A 489 19.33 -29.96 -31.13
CA GLU A 489 17.97 -29.71 -30.64
C GLU A 489 17.44 -28.32 -31.01
N THR A 490 18.32 -27.37 -31.35
CA THR A 490 17.94 -25.96 -31.58
C THR A 490 17.06 -25.80 -32.83
N TRP A 491 15.87 -25.24 -32.65
CA TRP A 491 14.97 -24.82 -33.73
C TRP A 491 15.10 -23.32 -34.04
N ALA A 492 15.12 -22.49 -32.99
CA ALA A 492 15.37 -21.04 -33.07
C ALA A 492 16.11 -20.58 -31.80
N TYR A 493 16.77 -19.42 -31.87
CA TYR A 493 17.58 -18.88 -30.76
C TYR A 493 17.47 -17.35 -30.66
N GLY A 494 18.11 -16.77 -29.64
CA GLY A 494 18.03 -15.33 -29.39
C GLY A 494 16.84 -14.93 -28.53
N PHE A 495 16.42 -15.78 -27.60
CA PHE A 495 15.37 -15.49 -26.63
C PHE A 495 15.94 -15.12 -25.24
N ARG A 496 15.25 -14.25 -24.51
CA ARG A 496 15.58 -13.86 -23.13
C ARG A 496 14.84 -14.74 -22.12
N ASN A 497 13.54 -14.50 -21.97
CA ASN A 497 12.67 -15.20 -21.03
C ASN A 497 11.34 -15.60 -21.70
N PRO A 498 11.35 -16.63 -22.58
CA PRO A 498 10.16 -17.09 -23.28
C PRO A 498 9.18 -17.79 -22.31
N TRP A 499 8.06 -17.15 -21.95
CA TRP A 499 7.17 -17.58 -20.85
C TRP A 499 6.02 -18.50 -21.29
N ARG A 500 5.30 -18.15 -22.37
CA ARG A 500 4.23 -19.00 -22.94
C ARG A 500 4.51 -19.26 -24.41
N MET A 501 4.16 -20.47 -24.81
CA MET A 501 4.24 -20.96 -26.17
C MET A 501 2.92 -21.63 -26.55
N THR A 502 2.48 -21.47 -27.78
CA THR A 502 1.28 -22.13 -28.31
C THR A 502 1.52 -22.55 -29.75
N THR A 503 1.06 -23.75 -30.11
CA THR A 503 0.87 -24.14 -31.51
C THR A 503 -0.56 -23.80 -31.92
N ASP A 504 -0.71 -23.05 -33.00
CA ASP A 504 -1.99 -22.84 -33.65
C ASP A 504 -2.52 -24.18 -34.19
N SER A 505 -3.62 -24.66 -33.61
CA SER A 505 -4.22 -25.96 -33.94
C SER A 505 -4.76 -26.09 -35.36
N ARG A 506 -4.89 -25.00 -36.13
CA ARG A 506 -5.29 -25.04 -37.54
C ARG A 506 -4.12 -24.85 -38.49
N THR A 507 -3.21 -23.91 -38.20
CA THR A 507 -2.12 -23.57 -39.13
C THR A 507 -0.81 -24.30 -38.83
N GLY A 508 -0.61 -24.76 -37.60
CA GLY A 508 0.65 -25.33 -37.12
C GLY A 508 1.71 -24.28 -36.79
N HIS A 509 1.40 -22.99 -36.93
CA HIS A 509 2.31 -21.92 -36.54
C HIS A 509 2.54 -21.90 -35.03
N ILE A 510 3.76 -21.62 -34.60
CA ILE A 510 4.13 -21.56 -33.19
C ILE A 510 4.31 -20.11 -32.77
N TRP A 511 3.57 -19.68 -31.75
CA TRP A 511 3.73 -18.37 -31.13
C TRP A 511 4.49 -18.50 -29.82
N VAL A 512 5.45 -17.61 -29.59
CA VAL A 512 6.20 -17.50 -28.33
C VAL A 512 6.21 -16.05 -27.88
N ALA A 513 5.75 -15.80 -26.67
CA ALA A 513 5.95 -14.51 -26.01
C ALA A 513 7.10 -14.60 -25.02
N GLN A 514 7.85 -13.51 -24.89
CA GLN A 514 8.93 -13.41 -23.93
C GLN A 514 8.92 -12.05 -23.24
N ASN A 515 9.56 -12.02 -22.07
CA ASN A 515 9.80 -10.78 -21.36
C ASN A 515 11.04 -10.04 -21.83
N GLY A 516 10.88 -8.73 -21.97
CA GLY A 516 11.96 -7.78 -22.17
C GLY A 516 12.91 -7.72 -20.99
N GLN A 517 14.01 -7.00 -21.19
CA GLN A 517 14.88 -6.59 -20.10
C GLN A 517 14.46 -5.18 -19.65
N ASP A 518 14.70 -4.16 -20.48
CA ASP A 518 14.68 -2.76 -20.08
C ASP A 518 13.47 -2.00 -20.59
N LEU A 519 13.15 -2.10 -21.88
CA LEU A 519 12.25 -1.15 -22.53
C LEU A 519 11.19 -1.78 -23.42
N TRP A 520 11.29 -3.06 -23.76
CA TRP A 520 10.42 -3.66 -24.76
C TRP A 520 10.02 -5.08 -24.41
N GLU A 521 8.72 -5.37 -24.52
CA GLU A 521 8.16 -6.71 -24.48
C GLU A 521 7.94 -7.24 -25.91
N GLN A 522 7.99 -8.56 -26.14
CA GLN A 522 7.87 -9.14 -27.49
C GLN A 522 7.05 -10.44 -27.57
N ALA A 523 6.38 -10.62 -28.71
CA ALA A 523 5.91 -11.92 -29.16
C ALA A 523 6.34 -12.20 -30.61
N TYR A 524 6.65 -13.47 -30.87
CA TYR A 524 7.22 -13.97 -32.11
C TYR A 524 6.36 -15.08 -32.69
N LEU A 525 6.11 -15.01 -33.99
CA LEU A 525 5.76 -16.16 -34.81
C LEU A 525 7.07 -16.90 -35.15
N VAL A 526 7.27 -18.10 -34.60
CA VAL A 526 8.58 -18.74 -34.61
C VAL A 526 8.91 -19.36 -35.97
N GLU A 527 9.99 -18.90 -36.59
CA GLU A 527 10.54 -19.45 -37.83
C GLU A 527 11.72 -20.41 -37.61
N ARG A 528 11.88 -21.38 -38.54
CA ARG A 528 13.00 -22.34 -38.55
C ARG A 528 14.35 -21.62 -38.71
N GLY A 529 15.26 -21.82 -37.77
CA GLY A 529 16.62 -21.28 -37.80
C GLY A 529 16.71 -19.78 -37.46
N ALA A 530 15.61 -19.18 -37.01
CA ALA A 530 15.55 -17.78 -36.67
C ALA A 530 16.46 -17.40 -35.50
N ASN A 531 17.00 -16.18 -35.59
CA ASN A 531 17.71 -15.50 -34.51
C ASN A 531 16.92 -14.26 -34.10
N TYR A 532 16.39 -14.23 -32.89
CA TYR A 532 15.61 -13.08 -32.38
C TYR A 532 16.46 -12.02 -31.68
N GLY A 533 17.79 -12.14 -31.81
CA GLY A 533 18.72 -11.05 -31.56
C GLY A 533 19.12 -10.86 -30.10
N TRP A 534 18.44 -11.46 -29.12
CA TRP A 534 18.89 -11.41 -27.74
C TRP A 534 20.30 -12.00 -27.66
N SER A 535 21.29 -11.35 -27.04
CA SER A 535 21.24 -10.11 -26.26
C SER A 535 21.94 -8.93 -26.96
N ILE A 536 22.06 -8.97 -28.29
CA ILE A 536 22.50 -7.85 -29.13
C ILE A 536 21.36 -6.85 -29.32
N TYR A 537 20.13 -7.35 -29.44
CA TYR A 537 18.89 -6.59 -29.58
C TYR A 537 17.88 -7.00 -28.49
N GLU A 538 17.08 -6.02 -28.07
CA GLU A 538 15.86 -6.20 -27.28
C GLU A 538 14.69 -5.78 -28.18
N GLY A 539 13.95 -6.77 -28.69
CA GLY A 539 12.97 -6.55 -29.76
C GLY A 539 13.62 -5.94 -31.00
N SER A 540 13.03 -4.89 -31.57
CA SER A 540 13.60 -4.18 -32.72
C SER A 540 14.76 -3.23 -32.36
N HIS A 541 15.19 -3.17 -31.09
CA HIS A 541 16.04 -2.09 -30.57
C HIS A 541 17.44 -2.55 -30.15
N PRO A 542 18.51 -1.78 -30.45
CA PRO A 542 19.86 -2.11 -30.02
C PRO A 542 20.00 -2.21 -28.50
N PHE A 543 20.61 -3.30 -28.03
CA PHE A 543 20.94 -3.56 -26.63
C PHE A 543 22.47 -3.60 -26.44
N TYR A 544 23.12 -4.77 -26.52
CA TYR A 544 24.59 -4.89 -26.49
C TYR A 544 25.19 -5.19 -27.87
N LEU A 545 25.35 -4.14 -28.69
CA LEU A 545 25.87 -4.25 -30.07
C LEU A 545 27.28 -4.84 -30.19
N THR A 546 28.04 -4.88 -29.10
CA THR A 546 29.41 -5.44 -29.08
C THR A 546 29.46 -6.93 -28.82
N ARG A 547 28.33 -7.59 -28.48
CA ARG A 547 28.29 -9.04 -28.27
C ARG A 547 28.47 -9.78 -29.59
N GLN A 548 29.07 -10.96 -29.52
CA GLN A 548 29.27 -11.80 -30.69
C GLN A 548 27.92 -12.22 -31.27
N ARG A 549 27.75 -11.99 -32.58
CA ARG A 549 26.53 -12.34 -33.30
C ARG A 549 26.54 -13.81 -33.71
N GLY A 550 25.39 -14.46 -33.59
CA GLY A 550 25.16 -15.80 -34.10
C GLY A 550 25.20 -15.90 -35.63
N PRO A 551 25.19 -17.12 -36.19
CA PRO A 551 25.46 -17.35 -37.61
C PRO A 551 24.35 -16.93 -38.57
N THR A 552 23.15 -16.61 -38.08
CA THR A 552 21.98 -16.26 -38.91
C THR A 552 21.54 -14.79 -38.75
N PRO A 553 20.81 -14.22 -39.74
CA PRO A 553 20.27 -12.87 -39.64
C PRO A 553 19.36 -12.67 -38.42
N ILE A 554 19.44 -11.50 -37.78
CA ILE A 554 18.57 -11.14 -36.65
C ILE A 554 17.23 -10.70 -37.22
N LEU A 555 16.16 -11.35 -36.78
CA LEU A 555 14.78 -11.04 -37.15
C LEU A 555 14.13 -10.13 -36.11
N LYS A 556 13.14 -9.36 -36.57
CA LYS A 556 12.36 -8.47 -35.69
C LYS A 556 11.22 -9.25 -35.04
N PRO A 557 10.74 -8.80 -33.87
CA PRO A 557 9.51 -9.33 -33.29
C PRO A 557 8.31 -9.15 -34.22
N THR A 558 7.39 -10.11 -34.17
CA THR A 558 6.10 -10.03 -34.87
C THR A 558 5.21 -8.99 -34.19
N LEU A 559 5.28 -8.92 -32.86
CA LEU A 559 4.58 -7.96 -32.01
C LEU A 559 5.57 -7.45 -30.96
N GLU A 560 5.60 -6.13 -30.74
CA GLU A 560 6.41 -5.53 -29.67
C GLU A 560 5.64 -4.40 -28.98
N HIS A 561 5.86 -4.27 -27.67
CA HIS A 561 5.27 -3.24 -26.83
C HIS A 561 6.34 -2.53 -26.06
N SER A 562 6.25 -1.20 -25.96
CA SER A 562 7.12 -0.44 -25.07
C SER A 562 6.79 -0.79 -23.62
N HIS A 563 7.78 -0.68 -22.74
CA HIS A 563 7.55 -0.75 -21.29
C HIS A 563 6.66 0.39 -20.77
N LEU A 564 6.41 1.39 -21.59
CA LEU A 564 5.38 2.38 -21.30
C LEU A 564 3.98 1.77 -21.33
N GLU A 565 3.75 0.71 -22.13
CA GLU A 565 2.47 0.04 -22.41
C GLU A 565 2.30 -1.33 -21.75
N ALA A 566 3.33 -2.17 -21.77
CA ALA A 566 3.38 -3.49 -21.13
C ALA A 566 4.58 -3.55 -20.18
N ARG A 567 4.75 -4.57 -19.33
CA ARG A 567 5.92 -4.68 -18.42
C ARG A 567 6.40 -6.11 -18.20
N SER A 568 5.54 -7.08 -18.47
CA SER A 568 5.76 -8.50 -18.24
C SER A 568 4.77 -9.27 -19.10
N LEU A 569 5.00 -9.27 -20.42
CA LEU A 569 4.16 -9.91 -21.41
C LEU A 569 4.14 -11.42 -21.19
N THR A 570 2.93 -11.94 -21.08
CA THR A 570 2.68 -13.32 -20.72
C THR A 570 2.61 -14.21 -21.97
N GLY A 571 2.12 -13.67 -23.09
CA GLY A 571 1.72 -14.48 -24.26
C GLY A 571 0.29 -14.99 -24.13
N GLY A 572 -0.11 -15.91 -25.01
CA GLY A 572 -1.44 -16.50 -24.99
C GLY A 572 -1.69 -17.53 -26.10
N ILE A 573 -2.89 -17.53 -26.67
CA ILE A 573 -3.39 -18.59 -27.57
C ILE A 573 -3.94 -18.04 -28.89
N VAL A 574 -4.05 -18.88 -29.92
CA VAL A 574 -4.83 -18.57 -31.13
C VAL A 574 -6.27 -19.01 -30.93
N TYR A 575 -7.22 -18.08 -31.04
CA TYR A 575 -8.63 -18.33 -30.72
C TYR A 575 -9.43 -18.83 -31.93
N TYR A 576 -10.18 -19.92 -31.73
CA TYR A 576 -11.10 -20.50 -32.71
C TYR A 576 -12.47 -20.86 -32.12
N GLY A 577 -12.78 -20.35 -30.93
CA GLY A 577 -14.11 -20.48 -30.33
C GLY A 577 -15.18 -19.77 -31.16
N LYS A 578 -16.44 -20.08 -30.89
CA LYS A 578 -17.58 -19.59 -31.67
C LYS A 578 -18.20 -18.33 -31.08
N ARG A 579 -17.93 -18.04 -29.80
CA ARG A 579 -18.53 -16.91 -29.09
C ARG A 579 -18.06 -15.54 -29.60
N PHE A 580 -16.82 -15.44 -30.06
CA PHE A 580 -16.22 -14.19 -30.56
C PHE A 580 -15.71 -14.33 -32.01
N PRO A 581 -16.61 -14.44 -33.01
CA PRO A 581 -16.23 -14.72 -34.40
C PRO A 581 -15.26 -13.68 -35.01
N GLU A 582 -15.28 -12.44 -34.53
CA GLU A 582 -14.36 -11.38 -34.93
C GLU A 582 -12.91 -11.60 -34.47
N LEU A 583 -12.68 -12.49 -33.51
CA LEU A 583 -11.36 -12.90 -33.03
C LEU A 583 -10.90 -14.24 -33.62
N GLU A 584 -11.67 -14.85 -34.53
CA GLU A 584 -11.31 -16.14 -35.12
C GLU A 584 -9.95 -16.04 -35.86
N GLY A 585 -9.01 -16.91 -35.47
CA GLY A 585 -7.64 -16.96 -35.96
C GLY A 585 -6.74 -15.83 -35.45
N ALA A 586 -7.18 -15.05 -34.45
CA ALA A 586 -6.34 -14.07 -33.80
C ALA A 586 -5.54 -14.71 -32.65
N TYR A 587 -4.27 -14.32 -32.54
CA TYR A 587 -3.46 -14.55 -31.35
C TYR A 587 -3.91 -13.57 -30.26
N ILE A 588 -4.49 -14.09 -29.18
CA ILE A 588 -4.93 -13.35 -28.01
C ILE A 588 -3.89 -13.55 -26.92
N TYR A 589 -3.37 -12.45 -26.38
CA TYR A 589 -2.28 -12.46 -25.40
C TYR A 589 -2.41 -11.26 -24.46
N GLY A 590 -1.74 -11.33 -23.31
CA GLY A 590 -1.83 -10.28 -22.29
C GLY A 590 -0.55 -10.07 -21.52
N ASP A 591 -0.62 -9.16 -20.57
CA ASP A 591 0.50 -8.70 -19.75
C ASP A 591 0.19 -8.85 -18.25
N TYR A 592 1.14 -9.43 -17.51
CA TYR A 592 0.98 -9.74 -16.09
C TYR A 592 0.84 -8.49 -15.21
N SER A 593 1.60 -7.43 -15.50
CA SER A 593 1.69 -6.26 -14.61
C SER A 593 0.56 -5.25 -14.83
N THR A 594 0.10 -5.13 -16.07
CA THR A 594 -0.91 -4.14 -16.48
C THR A 594 -2.31 -4.75 -16.60
N GLY A 595 -2.44 -6.07 -16.78
CA GLY A 595 -3.73 -6.74 -16.98
C GLY A 595 -4.35 -6.47 -18.36
N LYS A 596 -3.63 -5.81 -19.27
CA LYS A 596 -4.07 -5.54 -20.64
C LYS A 596 -4.05 -6.80 -21.50
N ILE A 597 -5.00 -6.86 -22.44
CA ILE A 597 -5.13 -7.96 -23.39
C ILE A 597 -5.25 -7.38 -24.80
N TRP A 598 -4.40 -7.90 -25.69
CA TRP A 598 -4.38 -7.57 -27.11
C TRP A 598 -4.78 -8.77 -27.94
N ALA A 599 -5.23 -8.48 -29.16
CA ALA A 599 -5.41 -9.48 -30.19
C ALA A 599 -4.70 -9.04 -31.47
N ALA A 600 -4.08 -10.00 -32.14
CA ALA A 600 -3.37 -9.81 -33.40
C ALA A 600 -3.73 -10.91 -34.39
N ARG A 601 -4.01 -10.56 -35.65
CA ARG A 601 -4.23 -11.53 -36.72
C ARG A 601 -3.09 -11.50 -37.71
N HIS A 602 -2.53 -12.66 -38.00
CA HIS A 602 -1.41 -12.86 -38.90
C HIS A 602 -1.78 -13.94 -39.93
N ASP A 603 -1.36 -13.78 -41.19
CA ASP A 603 -1.65 -14.76 -42.26
C ASP A 603 -0.53 -15.77 -42.51
N GLY A 604 0.60 -15.62 -41.81
CA GLY A 604 1.82 -16.42 -41.97
C GLY A 604 2.95 -15.64 -42.63
N GLU A 605 2.63 -14.57 -43.36
CA GLU A 605 3.61 -13.70 -44.01
C GLU A 605 3.65 -12.30 -43.39
N LYS A 606 2.50 -11.77 -42.95
CA LYS A 606 2.39 -10.44 -42.36
C LYS A 606 1.28 -10.31 -41.33
N LEU A 607 1.44 -9.29 -40.48
CA LEU A 607 0.42 -8.84 -39.54
C LEU A 607 -0.71 -8.13 -40.29
N LEU A 608 -1.94 -8.65 -40.19
CA LEU A 608 -3.13 -8.08 -40.81
C LEU A 608 -3.75 -6.97 -39.96
N TRP A 609 -3.82 -7.19 -38.64
CA TRP A 609 -4.24 -6.18 -37.67
C TRP A 609 -3.75 -6.55 -36.27
N HIS A 610 -3.63 -5.54 -35.42
CA HIS A 610 -3.26 -5.66 -34.00
C HIS A 610 -3.96 -4.53 -33.22
N ARG A 611 -4.60 -4.86 -32.10
CA ARG A 611 -5.29 -3.90 -31.23
C ARG A 611 -5.46 -4.43 -29.81
N GLU A 612 -5.54 -3.50 -28.87
CA GLU A 612 -6.02 -3.75 -27.50
C GLU A 612 -7.51 -4.13 -27.55
N VAL A 613 -7.91 -5.16 -26.80
CA VAL A 613 -9.28 -5.70 -26.82
C VAL A 613 -9.93 -5.75 -25.45
N ALA A 614 -9.15 -5.75 -24.36
CA ALA A 614 -9.63 -5.62 -22.98
C ALA A 614 -8.55 -4.99 -22.09
N ASP A 615 -8.97 -4.23 -21.08
CA ASP A 615 -8.12 -3.61 -20.06
C ASP A 615 -8.67 -4.04 -18.69
N THR A 616 -7.91 -4.84 -17.95
CA THR A 616 -8.42 -5.58 -16.80
C THR A 616 -7.54 -5.39 -15.57
N THR A 617 -8.06 -5.75 -14.40
CA THR A 617 -7.28 -5.76 -13.16
C THR A 617 -6.59 -7.10 -12.87
N LEU A 618 -6.69 -8.06 -13.80
CA LEU A 618 -6.17 -9.42 -13.63
C LEU A 618 -4.63 -9.44 -13.65
N GLN A 619 -4.03 -10.32 -12.84
CA GLN A 619 -2.62 -10.68 -12.91
C GLN A 619 -2.45 -11.85 -13.89
N ILE A 620 -2.42 -11.55 -15.18
CA ILE A 620 -2.53 -12.55 -16.25
C ILE A 620 -1.25 -13.37 -16.38
N VAL A 621 -1.32 -14.68 -16.10
CA VAL A 621 -0.17 -15.61 -16.17
C VAL A 621 -0.28 -16.67 -17.26
N GLY A 622 -1.44 -16.74 -17.94
CA GLY A 622 -1.63 -17.62 -19.09
C GLY A 622 -3.02 -17.51 -19.69
N PHE A 623 -3.21 -18.24 -20.78
CA PHE A 623 -4.48 -18.39 -21.48
C PHE A 623 -4.66 -19.86 -21.84
N GLY A 624 -5.90 -20.28 -22.03
CA GLY A 624 -6.25 -21.61 -22.52
C GLY A 624 -7.66 -21.61 -23.09
N THR A 625 -8.22 -22.80 -23.30
CA THR A 625 -9.60 -22.95 -23.74
C THR A 625 -10.36 -23.92 -22.87
N ASP A 626 -11.67 -23.69 -22.73
CA ASP A 626 -12.57 -24.62 -22.05
C ASP A 626 -12.91 -25.86 -22.89
N GLY A 627 -13.80 -26.71 -22.37
CA GLY A 627 -14.29 -27.91 -23.05
C GLY A 627 -14.94 -27.67 -24.42
N GLU A 628 -15.48 -26.47 -24.67
CA GLU A 628 -16.12 -26.08 -25.93
C GLU A 628 -15.17 -25.33 -26.88
N GLY A 629 -13.94 -25.03 -26.43
CA GLY A 629 -12.95 -24.27 -27.18
C GLY A 629 -13.05 -22.76 -26.98
N GLU A 630 -13.80 -22.31 -25.97
CA GLU A 630 -13.94 -20.89 -25.64
C GLU A 630 -12.79 -20.40 -24.75
N LEU A 631 -12.49 -19.10 -24.83
CA LEU A 631 -11.32 -18.49 -24.21
C LEU A 631 -11.37 -18.60 -22.68
N LEU A 632 -10.27 -19.05 -22.08
CA LEU A 632 -9.97 -18.93 -20.66
C LEU A 632 -8.72 -18.06 -20.46
N ILE A 633 -8.79 -17.17 -19.47
CA ILE A 633 -7.73 -16.26 -19.02
C ILE A 633 -7.37 -16.67 -17.59
N VAL A 634 -6.08 -16.86 -17.30
CA VAL A 634 -5.60 -17.31 -15.99
C VAL A 634 -5.15 -16.12 -15.15
N ASP A 635 -5.83 -15.87 -14.04
CA ASP A 635 -5.52 -14.82 -13.06
C ASP A 635 -4.84 -15.40 -11.82
N TYR A 636 -3.61 -14.96 -11.55
CA TYR A 636 -2.76 -15.46 -10.47
C TYR A 636 -3.20 -14.98 -9.07
N LYS A 637 -3.45 -13.67 -8.92
CA LYS A 637 -3.80 -12.95 -7.67
C LYS A 637 -3.10 -13.45 -6.39
N ALA A 638 -1.82 -13.09 -6.26
CA ALA A 638 -1.01 -13.40 -5.08
C ALA A 638 -1.70 -13.00 -3.76
N GLY A 639 -1.88 -13.95 -2.84
CA GLY A 639 -2.43 -13.68 -1.49
C GLY A 639 -3.96 -13.53 -1.42
N THR A 640 -4.67 -13.69 -2.54
CA THR A 640 -6.14 -13.78 -2.59
C THR A 640 -6.57 -14.93 -3.51
N GLU A 641 -7.88 -15.15 -3.70
CA GLU A 641 -8.38 -16.21 -4.57
C GLU A 641 -8.21 -15.84 -6.05
N GLY A 642 -7.37 -16.59 -6.78
CA GLY A 642 -7.21 -16.48 -8.23
C GLY A 642 -8.32 -17.22 -8.99
N GLY A 643 -8.20 -17.33 -10.31
CA GLY A 643 -9.17 -18.11 -11.09
C GLY A 643 -9.10 -17.97 -12.59
N PHE A 644 -10.11 -18.54 -13.25
CA PHE A 644 -10.26 -18.47 -14.70
C PHE A 644 -11.37 -17.50 -15.10
N TYR A 645 -11.06 -16.67 -16.10
CA TYR A 645 -11.95 -15.67 -16.65
C TYR A 645 -12.15 -15.91 -18.15
N THR A 646 -13.19 -15.31 -18.72
CA THR A 646 -13.44 -15.29 -20.16
C THR A 646 -13.90 -13.90 -20.55
N PHE A 647 -13.88 -13.59 -21.85
CA PHE A 647 -14.45 -12.34 -22.33
C PHE A 647 -15.97 -12.30 -22.15
N GLU A 648 -16.47 -11.10 -21.96
CA GLU A 648 -17.87 -10.73 -22.15
C GLU A 648 -17.92 -9.48 -23.01
N ALA A 649 -18.85 -9.42 -23.96
CA ALA A 649 -19.02 -8.22 -24.76
C ALA A 649 -19.35 -7.03 -23.84
N ASN A 650 -18.54 -5.97 -23.92
CA ASN A 650 -18.71 -4.81 -23.08
C ASN A 650 -20.02 -4.09 -23.46
N GLN A 651 -21.08 -4.30 -22.67
CA GLN A 651 -22.40 -3.68 -22.92
C GLN A 651 -22.40 -2.17 -22.65
N GLN A 652 -21.41 -1.67 -21.89
CA GLN A 652 -21.19 -0.25 -21.66
C GLN A 652 -20.56 0.45 -22.87
N ALA A 653 -20.12 -0.28 -23.90
CA ALA A 653 -19.65 0.26 -25.18
C ALA A 653 -20.63 1.13 -25.94
N ARG A 654 -21.87 1.23 -25.48
CA ARG A 654 -22.87 2.16 -26.01
C ARG A 654 -23.23 3.31 -25.06
N LYS A 655 -22.63 3.40 -23.87
CA LYS A 655 -22.95 4.40 -22.84
C LYS A 655 -21.72 4.77 -21.99
N ASN A 656 -20.91 5.72 -22.44
CA ASN A 656 -20.14 6.57 -21.50
C ASN A 656 -19.50 7.82 -22.16
N SER A 657 -20.27 8.63 -22.87
CA SER A 657 -19.75 9.89 -23.46
C SER A 657 -19.83 11.12 -22.55
N ARG A 658 -20.06 10.95 -21.24
CA ARG A 658 -20.28 12.09 -20.32
C ARG A 658 -19.00 12.67 -19.71
N PHE A 659 -17.85 12.03 -19.92
CA PHE A 659 -16.57 12.56 -19.44
C PHE A 659 -16.27 13.94 -20.07
N PRO A 660 -15.84 14.93 -19.28
CA PRO A 660 -15.71 16.31 -19.75
C PRO A 660 -14.58 16.46 -20.76
N GLN A 661 -14.92 16.78 -22.02
CA GLN A 661 -13.94 17.04 -23.08
C GLN A 661 -13.24 18.41 -22.96
N ARG A 662 -13.73 19.27 -22.06
CA ARG A 662 -13.15 20.59 -21.77
C ARG A 662 -13.07 20.85 -20.28
N LEU A 663 -12.06 21.60 -19.83
CA LEU A 663 -11.93 22.01 -18.43
C LEU A 663 -13.16 22.77 -17.94
N SER A 664 -13.75 23.63 -18.78
CA SER A 664 -14.98 24.38 -18.45
C SER A 664 -16.21 23.50 -18.21
N LYS A 665 -16.13 22.22 -18.58
CA LYS A 665 -17.20 21.23 -18.38
C LYS A 665 -16.89 20.25 -17.26
N SER A 666 -15.72 20.34 -16.60
CA SER A 666 -15.33 19.39 -15.55
C SER A 666 -16.14 19.52 -14.26
N GLY A 667 -16.71 20.70 -14.00
CA GLY A 667 -17.33 21.01 -12.71
C GLY A 667 -16.32 21.35 -11.61
N LEU A 668 -15.01 21.22 -11.87
CA LEU A 668 -13.94 21.47 -10.89
C LEU A 668 -13.49 22.93 -10.83
N PHE A 669 -13.92 23.76 -11.79
CA PHE A 669 -13.53 25.16 -11.90
C PHE A 669 -14.71 26.10 -11.66
N GLN A 670 -14.50 27.11 -10.82
CA GLN A 670 -15.38 28.27 -10.74
C GLN A 670 -15.14 29.20 -11.95
N SER A 671 -13.87 29.39 -12.35
CA SER A 671 -13.49 30.13 -13.55
C SER A 671 -12.22 29.52 -14.15
N VAL A 672 -12.35 28.84 -15.29
CA VAL A 672 -11.18 28.29 -15.99
C VAL A 672 -10.26 29.41 -16.48
N ARG A 673 -10.82 30.48 -17.05
CA ARG A 673 -10.04 31.62 -17.58
C ARG A 673 -9.11 32.24 -16.54
N ASN A 674 -9.56 32.31 -15.28
CA ASN A 674 -8.78 32.89 -14.18
C ASN A 674 -8.03 31.83 -13.37
N HIS A 675 -8.06 30.56 -13.80
CA HIS A 675 -7.53 29.41 -13.05
C HIS A 675 -8.06 29.34 -11.61
N GLN A 676 -9.35 29.63 -11.42
CA GLN A 676 -10.02 29.55 -10.12
C GLN A 676 -10.79 28.24 -10.03
N LEU A 677 -10.33 27.34 -9.18
CA LEU A 677 -11.01 26.08 -8.91
C LEU A 677 -12.25 26.30 -8.04
N HIS A 678 -13.07 25.25 -7.92
CA HIS A 678 -14.20 25.24 -7.00
C HIS A 678 -13.73 25.56 -5.57
N PRO A 679 -14.48 26.34 -4.76
CA PRO A 679 -14.07 26.68 -3.38
C PRO A 679 -13.83 25.48 -2.47
N GLY A 680 -14.46 24.34 -2.78
CA GLY A 680 -14.24 23.06 -2.10
C GLY A 680 -12.98 22.30 -2.50
N ALA A 681 -12.24 22.77 -3.52
CA ALA A 681 -10.96 22.18 -3.90
C ALA A 681 -9.87 22.64 -2.92
N ILE A 682 -9.18 21.70 -2.30
CA ILE A 682 -8.21 21.95 -1.24
C ILE A 682 -6.84 22.18 -1.89
N PRO A 683 -6.29 23.42 -1.90
CA PRO A 683 -4.97 23.68 -2.47
C PRO A 683 -3.88 23.04 -1.61
N TYR A 684 -2.80 22.58 -2.25
CA TYR A 684 -1.62 22.12 -1.53
C TYR A 684 -0.33 22.33 -2.35
N ASP A 685 0.80 22.31 -1.66
CA ASP A 685 2.13 22.27 -2.26
C ASP A 685 3.01 21.21 -1.57
N VAL A 686 4.15 20.90 -2.18
CA VAL A 686 5.06 19.84 -1.77
C VAL A 686 6.42 20.43 -1.43
N ASN A 687 7.12 19.87 -0.44
CA ASN A 687 8.47 20.30 -0.05
C ASN A 687 9.48 20.16 -1.20
N ALA A 688 9.45 19.05 -1.94
CA ALA A 688 10.32 18.76 -3.07
C ALA A 688 9.49 18.50 -4.34
N PRO A 689 9.31 19.50 -5.22
CA PRO A 689 8.55 19.32 -6.44
C PRO A 689 9.35 18.55 -7.50
N LEU A 690 8.71 17.59 -8.16
CA LEU A 690 9.23 16.95 -9.39
C LEU A 690 9.64 18.01 -10.42
N TRP A 691 10.81 17.84 -11.04
CA TRP A 691 11.25 18.66 -12.17
C TRP A 691 10.37 18.38 -13.40
N SER A 692 9.89 19.45 -14.03
CA SER A 692 9.04 19.35 -15.24
C SER A 692 9.30 20.58 -16.10
N ASP A 693 10.53 20.67 -16.63
CA ASP A 693 11.01 21.73 -17.53
C ASP A 693 10.80 23.16 -17.00
N GLY A 694 11.05 23.37 -15.70
CA GLY A 694 10.94 24.68 -15.06
C GLY A 694 9.51 25.20 -14.86
N THR A 695 8.49 24.38 -15.10
CA THR A 695 7.09 24.82 -14.95
C THR A 695 6.73 25.20 -13.52
N PHE A 696 5.96 26.29 -13.41
CA PHE A 696 5.15 26.58 -12.23
C PHE A 696 4.03 25.55 -12.11
N LYS A 697 3.73 25.12 -10.89
CA LYS A 697 2.76 24.05 -10.61
C LYS A 697 1.76 24.52 -9.57
N SER A 698 0.48 24.34 -9.85
CA SER A 698 -0.60 24.50 -8.88
C SER A 698 -1.29 23.16 -8.67
N ARG A 699 -1.61 22.81 -7.43
CA ARG A 699 -2.15 21.49 -7.07
C ARG A 699 -3.32 21.60 -6.11
N TYR A 700 -4.28 20.70 -6.29
CA TYR A 700 -5.48 20.63 -5.46
C TYR A 700 -5.94 19.19 -5.27
N VAL A 701 -6.55 18.92 -4.12
CA VAL A 701 -7.34 17.72 -3.85
C VAL A 701 -8.81 18.09 -3.95
N VAL A 702 -9.59 17.28 -4.68
CA VAL A 702 -11.04 17.42 -4.75
C VAL A 702 -11.70 16.14 -4.26
N LEU A 703 -12.50 16.25 -3.20
CA LEU A 703 -13.39 15.21 -2.70
C LEU A 703 -14.82 15.53 -3.16
N THR A 704 -15.59 14.51 -3.53
CA THR A 704 -16.86 14.68 -4.26
C THR A 704 -18.08 14.51 -3.41
N ASP A 705 -18.00 13.74 -2.33
CA ASP A 705 -19.13 13.34 -1.52
C ASP A 705 -19.03 13.85 -0.08
N ASP A 706 -20.19 14.09 0.52
CA ASP A 706 -20.25 14.46 1.93
C ASP A 706 -19.85 13.26 2.80
N GLY A 707 -18.97 13.50 3.77
CA GLY A 707 -18.40 12.44 4.59
C GLY A 707 -17.14 11.78 4.01
N ASP A 708 -16.68 12.13 2.80
CA ASP A 708 -15.40 11.68 2.26
C ASP A 708 -14.25 11.97 3.25
N ARG A 709 -13.39 10.97 3.48
CA ARG A 709 -12.19 11.09 4.31
C ARG A 709 -10.99 10.48 3.62
N ILE A 710 -9.85 11.13 3.78
CA ILE A 710 -8.53 10.74 3.29
C ILE A 710 -7.84 9.97 4.41
N GLY A 711 -7.50 8.69 4.17
CA GLY A 711 -6.76 7.91 5.14
C GLY A 711 -5.34 8.44 5.28
N PHE A 712 -5.03 8.96 6.45
CA PHE A 712 -3.75 9.57 6.77
C PHE A 712 -2.72 8.48 7.13
N SER A 713 -1.51 8.64 6.61
CA SER A 713 -0.36 7.80 6.97
C SER A 713 0.81 8.70 7.37
N PRO A 714 1.46 8.50 8.54
CA PRO A 714 2.59 9.35 8.96
C PRO A 714 3.82 9.18 8.07
N ASP A 715 4.12 7.95 7.64
CA ASP A 715 5.35 7.64 6.90
C ASP A 715 5.11 7.09 5.49
N GLY A 716 3.92 6.56 5.25
CA GLY A 716 3.49 5.95 4.00
C GLY A 716 2.69 6.89 3.10
N ASN A 717 1.99 6.29 2.15
CA ASN A 717 1.10 7.02 1.24
C ASN A 717 -0.29 7.15 1.87
N TRP A 718 -0.95 8.25 1.56
CA TRP A 718 -2.34 8.44 1.96
C TRP A 718 -3.28 7.61 1.07
N SER A 719 -4.43 7.21 1.61
CA SER A 719 -5.52 6.58 0.86
C SER A 719 -6.65 7.57 0.60
N PHE A 720 -7.40 7.36 -0.47
CA PHE A 720 -8.41 8.30 -0.94
C PHE A 720 -9.73 7.60 -1.24
N PRO A 721 -10.88 8.25 -1.00
CA PRO A 721 -12.17 7.70 -1.33
C PRO A 721 -12.41 7.71 -2.85
N PRO A 722 -13.15 6.73 -3.41
CA PRO A 722 -13.55 6.73 -4.81
C PRO A 722 -14.25 8.05 -5.20
N GLY A 723 -13.97 8.56 -6.40
CA GLY A 723 -14.43 9.86 -6.87
C GLY A 723 -13.43 11.01 -6.64
N THR A 724 -12.40 10.80 -5.80
CA THR A 724 -11.35 11.80 -5.58
C THR A 724 -10.67 12.20 -6.88
N VAL A 725 -10.49 13.51 -7.09
CA VAL A 725 -9.71 14.06 -8.21
C VAL A 725 -8.54 14.87 -7.69
N LEU A 726 -7.32 14.48 -8.04
CA LEU A 726 -6.14 15.32 -7.87
C LEU A 726 -5.97 16.19 -9.12
N VAL A 727 -5.94 17.50 -8.93
CA VAL A 727 -5.76 18.46 -10.02
C VAL A 727 -4.36 19.01 -9.94
N LYS A 728 -3.60 18.92 -11.04
CA LYS A 728 -2.27 19.52 -11.18
C LYS A 728 -2.19 20.33 -12.46
N SER A 729 -1.97 21.63 -12.36
CA SER A 729 -1.81 22.51 -13.52
C SER A 729 -0.37 22.99 -13.66
N PHE A 730 0.10 23.07 -14.89
CA PHE A 730 1.45 23.43 -15.28
C PHE A 730 1.43 24.71 -16.11
N ALA A 731 2.26 25.69 -15.73
CA ALA A 731 2.48 26.90 -16.50
C ALA A 731 3.96 27.05 -16.87
N LEU A 732 4.22 27.39 -18.13
CA LEU A 732 5.56 27.77 -18.60
C LEU A 732 5.72 29.28 -18.51
N GLU A 733 6.90 29.71 -18.04
CA GLU A 733 7.36 31.09 -18.22
C GLU A 733 7.76 31.28 -19.68
N MET A 734 7.09 32.19 -20.38
CA MET A 734 7.39 32.47 -21.79
C MET A 734 8.62 33.36 -21.95
N GLU A 735 9.02 34.03 -20.87
CA GLU A 735 10.31 34.69 -20.69
C GLU A 735 10.98 34.06 -19.47
N GLU A 736 12.13 33.42 -19.67
CA GLU A 736 12.85 32.67 -18.65
C GLU A 736 13.20 33.56 -17.44
N GLY A 737 12.72 33.16 -16.26
CA GLY A 737 12.94 33.90 -15.02
C GLY A 737 11.93 35.04 -14.77
N ASN A 738 10.91 35.19 -15.62
CA ASN A 738 9.85 36.17 -15.46
C ASN A 738 8.50 35.48 -15.14
N PRO A 739 8.09 35.41 -13.86
CA PRO A 739 6.80 34.85 -13.43
C PRO A 739 5.55 35.47 -14.07
N GLU A 740 5.60 36.75 -14.44
CA GLU A 740 4.45 37.46 -15.06
C GLU A 740 4.21 37.01 -16.51
N SER A 741 5.21 36.39 -17.14
CA SER A 741 5.11 35.84 -18.50
C SER A 741 4.43 34.46 -18.56
N ARG A 742 3.98 33.93 -17.41
CA ARG A 742 3.45 32.57 -17.30
C ARG A 742 2.22 32.35 -18.16
N ARG A 743 2.17 31.20 -18.81
CA ARG A 743 0.97 30.70 -19.48
C ARG A 743 0.73 29.25 -19.11
N TRP A 744 -0.52 28.94 -18.79
CA TRP A 744 -0.97 27.56 -18.59
C TRP A 744 -0.81 26.78 -19.89
N VAL A 745 -0.18 25.61 -19.78
CA VAL A 745 0.04 24.70 -20.91
C VAL A 745 -0.71 23.39 -20.73
N GLU A 746 -0.82 22.90 -19.50
CA GLU A 746 -1.47 21.64 -19.18
C GLU A 746 -2.22 21.73 -17.84
N THR A 747 -3.41 21.13 -17.77
CA THR A 747 -4.01 20.70 -16.52
C THR A 747 -4.21 19.20 -16.55
N ARG A 748 -3.67 18.50 -15.56
CA ARG A 748 -3.80 17.06 -15.39
C ARG A 748 -4.75 16.74 -14.25
N PHE A 749 -5.70 15.87 -14.50
CA PHE A 749 -6.52 15.23 -13.47
C PHE A 749 -6.00 13.82 -13.23
N MET A 750 -5.85 13.43 -11.97
CA MET A 750 -5.79 12.03 -11.58
C MET A 750 -7.13 11.72 -10.91
N LEU A 751 -7.92 10.82 -11.49
CA LEU A 751 -9.19 10.36 -10.93
C LEU A 751 -8.95 9.04 -10.21
N PHE A 752 -9.42 8.91 -8.97
CA PHE A 752 -9.47 7.63 -8.27
C PHE A 752 -10.88 7.03 -8.39
N GLU A 753 -11.03 5.90 -9.06
CA GLU A 753 -12.31 5.21 -9.22
C GLU A 753 -12.05 3.69 -9.33
N GLU A 754 -12.98 2.86 -8.84
CA GLU A 754 -12.84 1.39 -8.87
C GLU A 754 -11.53 0.84 -8.26
N GLY A 755 -10.94 1.57 -7.31
CA GLY A 755 -9.70 1.18 -6.62
C GLY A 755 -8.41 1.55 -7.36
N GLU A 756 -8.51 2.25 -8.49
CA GLU A 756 -7.38 2.57 -9.37
C GLU A 756 -7.31 4.08 -9.67
N TRP A 757 -6.10 4.57 -9.93
CA TRP A 757 -5.89 5.95 -10.39
C TRP A 757 -5.78 6.00 -11.91
N VAL A 758 -6.39 7.00 -12.55
CA VAL A 758 -6.24 7.23 -14.00
C VAL A 758 -5.94 8.69 -14.29
N GLY A 759 -4.94 8.94 -15.13
CA GLY A 759 -4.47 10.27 -15.50
C GLY A 759 -5.08 10.82 -16.78
N TYR A 760 -5.59 12.04 -16.75
CA TYR A 760 -6.20 12.75 -17.88
C TYR A 760 -5.56 14.13 -18.07
N SER A 761 -4.89 14.35 -19.19
CA SER A 761 -4.23 15.61 -19.52
C SER A 761 -5.14 16.50 -20.37
N TYR A 762 -5.25 17.78 -20.03
CA TYR A 762 -5.94 18.80 -20.82
C TYR A 762 -4.92 19.81 -21.34
N GLN A 763 -4.93 20.04 -22.65
CA GLN A 763 -4.13 21.03 -23.34
C GLN A 763 -4.85 22.38 -23.32
N TRP A 764 -4.20 23.40 -22.75
CA TRP A 764 -4.75 24.76 -22.71
C TRP A 764 -4.73 25.40 -24.10
N ASN A 765 -5.75 26.21 -24.39
CA ASN A 765 -5.80 26.96 -25.63
C ASN A 765 -4.93 28.24 -25.59
N ASP A 766 -4.60 28.75 -26.77
CA ASP A 766 -3.79 29.97 -26.93
C ASP A 766 -4.48 31.23 -26.38
N GLN A 767 -5.78 31.21 -26.16
CA GLN A 767 -6.52 32.33 -25.58
C GLN A 767 -6.53 32.31 -24.04
N GLN A 768 -6.02 31.24 -23.41
CA GLN A 768 -6.02 31.01 -21.96
C GLN A 768 -7.44 31.08 -21.36
N THR A 769 -8.43 30.59 -22.10
CA THR A 769 -9.84 30.59 -21.67
C THR A 769 -10.36 29.21 -21.29
N ASP A 770 -9.76 28.14 -21.82
CA ASP A 770 -10.20 26.76 -21.60
C ASP A 770 -9.06 25.78 -21.92
N GLY A 771 -9.25 24.51 -21.58
CA GLY A 771 -8.39 23.40 -21.99
C GLY A 771 -9.20 22.26 -22.60
N VAL A 772 -8.64 21.58 -23.60
CA VAL A 772 -9.26 20.45 -24.31
C VAL A 772 -8.57 19.17 -23.89
N LEU A 773 -9.35 18.11 -23.66
CA LEU A 773 -8.83 16.80 -23.30
C LEU A 773 -7.88 16.28 -24.40
N VAL A 774 -6.69 15.86 -24.01
CA VAL A 774 -5.71 15.21 -24.87
C VAL A 774 -6.15 13.77 -25.15
N ALA A 775 -5.97 13.29 -26.39
CA ALA A 775 -6.29 11.93 -26.81
C ALA A 775 -5.53 10.86 -26.00
N ARG A 776 -6.00 9.61 -26.06
CA ARG A 776 -5.42 8.48 -25.29
C ARG A 776 -3.90 8.32 -25.47
N ASP A 777 -3.41 8.53 -26.69
CA ASP A 777 -2.01 8.29 -27.08
C ASP A 777 -1.07 9.46 -26.72
N GLY A 778 -1.60 10.53 -26.10
CA GLY A 778 -0.84 11.73 -25.80
C GLY A 778 -0.67 12.65 -27.02
N THR A 779 0.07 13.74 -26.84
CA THR A 779 0.42 14.67 -27.93
C THR A 779 1.63 15.52 -27.52
N GLU A 780 2.14 16.34 -28.43
CA GLU A 780 3.18 17.33 -28.15
C GLU A 780 2.85 18.70 -28.74
N GLN A 781 3.35 19.75 -28.09
CA GLN A 781 3.27 21.13 -28.58
C GLN A 781 4.62 21.82 -28.41
N ILE A 782 5.00 22.68 -29.35
CA ILE A 782 6.22 23.48 -29.27
C ILE A 782 5.86 24.90 -28.86
N PHE A 783 6.47 25.38 -27.78
CA PHE A 783 6.41 26.75 -27.30
C PHE A 783 7.69 27.50 -27.65
N GLN A 784 7.58 28.82 -27.80
CA GLN A 784 8.72 29.71 -28.03
C GLN A 784 8.98 30.47 -26.73
N VAL A 785 10.09 30.16 -26.07
CA VAL A 785 10.47 30.75 -24.78
C VAL A 785 11.65 31.69 -25.00
N GLN A 786 11.50 32.95 -24.60
CA GLN A 786 12.59 33.92 -24.60
C GLN A 786 13.55 33.61 -23.46
N THR A 787 14.83 33.44 -23.79
CA THR A 787 15.92 33.21 -22.83
C THR A 787 16.96 34.33 -22.94
N ALA A 788 17.92 34.37 -22.01
CA ALA A 788 19.06 35.29 -22.12
C ALA A 788 19.90 35.07 -23.40
N ALA A 789 19.86 33.86 -23.97
CA ALA A 789 20.57 33.48 -25.20
C ALA A 789 19.73 33.65 -26.49
N GLY A 790 18.51 34.18 -26.39
CA GLY A 790 17.57 34.33 -27.50
C GLY A 790 16.35 33.42 -27.39
N MET A 791 15.64 33.20 -28.50
CA MET A 791 14.43 32.35 -28.52
C MET A 791 14.79 30.86 -28.50
N ARG A 792 14.28 30.13 -27.51
CA ARG A 792 14.40 28.68 -27.37
C ARG A 792 13.08 28.01 -27.76
N LYS A 793 13.17 26.95 -28.58
CA LYS A 793 12.05 26.03 -28.82
C LYS A 793 11.92 25.09 -27.63
N GLN A 794 10.77 25.13 -26.96
CA GLN A 794 10.44 24.28 -25.82
C GLN A 794 9.36 23.30 -26.24
N THR A 795 9.70 22.02 -26.41
CA THR A 795 8.69 20.98 -26.61
C THR A 795 8.04 20.64 -25.27
N TRP A 796 6.71 20.61 -25.23
CA TRP A 796 5.93 20.09 -24.11
C TRP A 796 5.24 18.81 -24.56
N ARG A 797 5.51 17.71 -23.87
CA ARG A 797 4.86 16.41 -24.12
C ARG A 797 3.72 16.24 -23.14
N TYR A 798 2.51 16.16 -23.69
CA TYR A 798 1.32 15.75 -22.95
C TYR A 798 1.31 14.22 -22.89
N PRO A 799 1.41 13.62 -21.69
CA PRO A 799 1.53 12.18 -21.61
C PRO A 799 0.27 11.48 -22.09
N SER A 800 0.47 10.31 -22.71
CA SER A 800 -0.59 9.34 -22.95
C SER A 800 -1.19 8.85 -21.62
N ARG A 801 -2.35 8.19 -21.66
CA ARG A 801 -2.94 7.57 -20.47
C ARG A 801 -1.96 6.61 -19.81
N THR A 802 -1.27 5.85 -20.64
CA THR A 802 -0.32 4.83 -20.25
C THR A 802 1.00 5.42 -19.71
N GLU A 803 1.51 6.50 -20.32
CA GLU A 803 2.68 7.23 -19.83
C GLU A 803 2.42 7.85 -18.44
N CYS A 804 1.20 8.30 -18.14
CA CYS A 804 0.85 8.71 -16.78
C CYS A 804 1.04 7.56 -15.79
N MET A 805 0.55 6.37 -16.13
CA MET A 805 0.58 5.20 -15.25
C MET A 805 1.97 4.58 -15.10
N THR A 806 2.92 4.91 -15.99
CA THR A 806 4.32 4.53 -15.80
C THR A 806 4.90 5.12 -14.51
N CYS A 807 4.63 6.39 -14.21
CA CYS A 807 5.07 7.01 -12.96
C CYS A 807 4.09 6.76 -11.81
N HIS A 808 2.79 6.71 -12.13
CA HIS A 808 1.72 6.46 -11.17
C HIS A 808 1.41 4.96 -11.08
N SER A 809 2.43 4.11 -10.91
CA SER A 809 2.29 2.65 -10.92
C SER A 809 1.87 2.08 -9.55
N ARG A 810 1.44 0.81 -9.51
CA ARG A 810 1.26 0.04 -8.27
C ARG A 810 2.49 0.08 -7.37
N ALA A 811 3.68 -0.04 -7.96
CA ALA A 811 4.94 -0.03 -7.22
C ALA A 811 5.23 1.32 -6.56
N ALA A 812 4.83 2.43 -7.21
CA ALA A 812 4.90 3.77 -6.63
C ALA A 812 3.64 4.12 -5.79
N ASN A 813 2.71 3.16 -5.64
CA ASN A 813 1.39 3.30 -5.01
C ASN A 813 0.57 4.49 -5.56
N TYR A 814 0.72 4.75 -6.86
CA TYR A 814 -0.02 5.73 -7.65
C TYR A 814 0.13 7.22 -7.25
N VAL A 815 -0.01 7.62 -6.00
CA VAL A 815 -0.08 9.04 -5.61
C VAL A 815 1.31 9.65 -5.39
N LEU A 816 1.74 10.47 -6.34
CA LEU A 816 3.06 11.11 -6.31
C LEU A 816 3.02 12.45 -5.58
N GLY A 817 3.60 12.48 -4.37
CA GLY A 817 3.86 13.71 -3.61
C GLY A 817 2.77 14.10 -2.59
N LEU A 818 1.61 13.45 -2.58
CA LEU A 818 0.57 13.63 -1.56
C LEU A 818 0.80 12.64 -0.40
N LYS A 819 1.78 12.99 0.43
CA LYS A 819 2.20 12.22 1.60
C LYS A 819 2.71 13.16 2.67
N THR A 820 2.67 12.72 3.93
CA THR A 820 2.98 13.54 5.11
C THR A 820 4.31 14.28 4.98
N ARG A 821 5.41 13.61 4.60
CA ARG A 821 6.72 14.26 4.45
C ARG A 821 6.79 15.37 3.40
N GLN A 822 5.94 15.32 2.39
CA GLN A 822 5.86 16.34 1.34
C GLN A 822 4.94 17.49 1.74
N LEU A 823 3.84 17.19 2.45
CA LEU A 823 2.85 18.19 2.87
C LEU A 823 3.20 18.89 4.19
N ASN A 824 4.07 18.30 5.03
CA ASN A 824 4.51 18.91 6.29
C ASN A 824 5.35 20.18 6.03
N ARG A 825 4.66 21.31 5.87
CA ARG A 825 5.19 22.65 5.63
C ARG A 825 4.06 23.65 5.75
N ASP A 826 4.44 24.91 5.94
CA ASP A 826 3.51 26.02 5.88
C ASP A 826 3.07 26.29 4.43
N PHE A 827 1.80 26.67 4.30
CA PHE A 827 1.18 27.08 3.05
C PHE A 827 0.32 28.32 3.28
N ASP A 828 0.37 29.25 2.33
CA ASP A 828 -0.40 30.48 2.35
C ASP A 828 -1.75 30.26 1.64
N TYR A 829 -2.83 30.22 2.42
CA TYR A 829 -4.20 30.10 1.90
C TYR A 829 -4.82 31.47 1.55
N GLY A 830 -3.99 32.52 1.44
CA GLY A 830 -4.35 33.89 1.07
C GLY A 830 -4.63 34.78 2.28
N ASN A 831 -5.42 34.30 3.24
CA ASN A 831 -5.72 35.04 4.47
C ASN A 831 -4.98 34.53 5.70
N VAL A 832 -4.53 33.27 5.66
CA VAL A 832 -3.83 32.60 6.77
C VAL A 832 -2.73 31.72 6.22
N VAL A 833 -1.57 31.77 6.89
CA VAL A 833 -0.47 30.83 6.72
C VAL A 833 -0.59 29.78 7.82
N ASP A 834 -0.63 28.51 7.43
CA ASP A 834 -0.80 27.38 8.35
C ASP A 834 -0.06 26.14 7.84
N ASN A 835 0.30 25.23 8.74
CA ASN A 835 0.85 23.94 8.32
C ASN A 835 -0.24 23.14 7.59
N GLN A 836 0.07 22.62 6.40
CA GLN A 836 -0.95 21.95 5.58
C GLN A 836 -1.58 20.74 6.27
N LEU A 837 -0.85 20.01 7.11
CA LEU A 837 -1.41 18.87 7.84
C LEU A 837 -2.50 19.33 8.82
N LEU A 838 -2.26 20.42 9.53
CA LEU A 838 -3.25 21.04 10.43
C LEU A 838 -4.44 21.59 9.64
N SER A 839 -4.20 22.16 8.46
CA SER A 839 -5.28 22.63 7.61
C SER A 839 -6.20 21.48 7.15
N PHE A 840 -5.63 20.33 6.75
CA PHE A 840 -6.40 19.14 6.38
C PHE A 840 -7.17 18.54 7.57
N GLU A 841 -6.55 18.51 8.76
CA GLU A 841 -7.23 18.13 10.00
C GLU A 841 -8.42 19.05 10.29
N ARG A 842 -8.23 20.37 10.23
CA ARG A 842 -9.27 21.37 10.53
C ARG A 842 -10.43 21.33 9.54
N LEU A 843 -10.15 21.00 8.28
CA LEU A 843 -11.17 20.71 7.27
C LEU A 843 -11.99 19.46 7.61
N GLY A 844 -11.52 18.62 8.54
CA GLY A 844 -12.19 17.40 8.97
C GLY A 844 -12.17 16.30 7.90
N VAL A 845 -11.23 16.39 6.95
CA VAL A 845 -11.14 15.48 5.79
C VAL A 845 -10.15 14.34 5.99
N LEU A 846 -9.47 14.28 7.15
CA LEU A 846 -8.55 13.19 7.47
C LEU A 846 -9.28 12.07 8.22
N GLU A 847 -8.82 10.84 7.98
CA GLU A 847 -9.10 9.67 8.79
C GLU A 847 -7.77 9.18 9.39
N VAL A 848 -7.65 9.25 10.71
CA VAL A 848 -6.42 9.01 11.46
C VAL A 848 -6.60 7.82 12.38
N ASP A 849 -5.83 6.75 12.14
CA ASP A 849 -5.68 5.62 13.06
C ASP A 849 -4.61 5.93 14.11
N TRP A 850 -5.01 6.59 15.19
CA TRP A 850 -4.11 6.90 16.31
C TRP A 850 -3.50 5.65 16.95
N GLY A 851 -4.30 4.57 17.10
CA GLY A 851 -3.89 3.36 17.82
C GLY A 851 -2.83 2.55 17.07
N GLY A 852 -2.99 2.43 15.75
CA GLY A 852 -1.98 1.85 14.87
C GLY A 852 -0.70 2.68 14.84
N GLN A 853 -0.81 4.02 14.77
CA GLN A 853 0.36 4.92 14.76
C GLN A 853 1.15 4.88 16.07
N ALA A 854 0.49 4.93 17.22
CA ALA A 854 1.14 4.83 18.52
C ALA A 854 1.93 3.51 18.65
N GLY A 855 1.39 2.40 18.16
CA GLY A 855 2.08 1.11 18.12
C GLY A 855 3.31 1.09 17.21
N ALA A 856 3.23 1.73 16.04
CA ALA A 856 4.35 1.84 15.11
C ALA A 856 5.51 2.69 15.67
N ILE A 857 5.21 3.75 16.41
CA ILE A 857 6.22 4.61 17.05
C ILE A 857 6.97 3.86 18.14
N LEU A 858 6.25 3.18 19.04
CA LEU A 858 6.86 2.36 20.09
C LEU A 858 7.80 1.32 19.48
N ARG A 859 7.33 0.63 18.44
CA ARG A 859 8.15 -0.31 17.67
C ARG A 859 9.43 0.34 17.18
N GLY A 860 9.35 1.52 16.56
CA GLY A 860 10.52 2.26 16.08
C GLY A 860 11.47 2.74 17.19
N GLN A 861 10.95 3.09 18.38
CA GLN A 861 11.77 3.46 19.53
C GLN A 861 12.57 2.27 20.06
N LEU A 862 11.89 1.14 20.30
CA LEU A 862 12.51 -0.09 20.78
C LEU A 862 13.54 -0.62 19.77
N GLN A 863 13.26 -0.54 18.46
CA GLN A 863 14.23 -0.87 17.40
C GLN A 863 15.49 0.00 17.48
N ARG A 864 15.36 1.31 17.71
CA ARG A 864 16.52 2.20 17.89
C ARG A 864 17.32 1.93 19.16
N GLN A 865 16.68 1.37 20.18
CA GLN A 865 17.34 0.91 21.41
C GLN A 865 18.04 -0.45 21.22
N GLY A 866 17.92 -1.07 20.05
CA GLY A 866 18.55 -2.36 19.75
C GLY A 866 17.76 -3.56 20.29
N GLU A 867 16.49 -3.36 20.65
CA GLU A 867 15.62 -4.45 21.12
C GLU A 867 15.35 -5.46 20.00
N LYS A 868 15.21 -6.74 20.37
CA LYS A 868 14.90 -7.81 19.42
C LYS A 868 13.44 -7.73 18.98
N GLU A 869 13.16 -8.08 17.73
CA GLU A 869 11.82 -8.03 17.13
C GLU A 869 10.77 -8.83 17.94
N GLU A 870 11.15 -9.95 18.54
CA GLU A 870 10.28 -10.75 19.42
C GLU A 870 9.87 -9.98 20.68
N VAL A 871 10.80 -9.21 21.28
CA VAL A 871 10.58 -8.36 22.46
C VAL A 871 9.74 -7.15 22.08
N ILE A 872 10.02 -6.56 20.91
CA ILE A 872 9.27 -5.43 20.37
C ILE A 872 7.82 -5.83 20.10
N ALA A 873 7.60 -6.98 19.44
CA ALA A 873 6.28 -7.53 19.18
C ALA A 873 5.53 -7.78 20.49
N ALA A 874 6.20 -8.39 21.48
CA ALA A 874 5.62 -8.60 22.81
C ALA A 874 5.26 -7.29 23.52
N HIS A 875 6.09 -6.24 23.45
CA HIS A 875 5.75 -4.93 24.03
C HIS A 875 4.58 -4.25 23.30
N VAL A 876 4.57 -4.29 21.97
CA VAL A 876 3.48 -3.72 21.16
C VAL A 876 2.16 -4.45 21.42
N GLU A 877 2.21 -5.77 21.62
CA GLU A 877 1.09 -6.64 21.97
C GLU A 877 0.63 -6.46 23.43
N GLN A 878 1.56 -6.38 24.39
CA GLN A 878 1.28 -6.16 25.81
C GLN A 878 0.66 -4.79 26.07
N LEU A 879 1.11 -3.77 25.33
CA LEU A 879 0.47 -2.46 25.30
C LEU A 879 -0.78 -2.44 24.40
N GLY A 880 -1.14 -3.55 23.76
CA GLY A 880 -2.29 -3.68 22.88
C GLY A 880 -3.62 -3.56 23.61
N GLN A 881 -4.67 -3.18 22.88
CA GLN A 881 -6.02 -3.08 23.43
C GLN A 881 -6.51 -4.47 23.90
N ALA A 882 -7.05 -4.55 25.12
CA ALA A 882 -7.74 -5.77 25.55
C ALA A 882 -9.00 -6.00 24.69
N SER A 883 -9.16 -7.21 24.16
CA SER A 883 -10.24 -7.55 23.20
C SER A 883 -11.65 -7.35 23.74
N SER A 884 -11.81 -7.29 25.06
CA SER A 884 -13.09 -7.04 25.75
C SER A 884 -13.37 -5.56 26.05
N GLN A 885 -12.51 -4.63 25.61
CA GLN A 885 -12.57 -3.20 25.93
C GLN A 885 -12.89 -2.32 24.72
N ARG A 886 -13.08 -1.01 24.96
CA ARG A 886 -13.37 0.02 23.95
C ARG A 886 -12.34 0.00 22.83
N THR A 887 -12.81 -0.06 21.58
CA THR A 887 -11.95 -0.01 20.39
C THR A 887 -11.44 1.39 20.08
N VAL A 888 -10.22 1.48 19.56
CA VAL A 888 -9.69 2.73 19.02
C VAL A 888 -10.52 3.11 17.79
N ALA A 889 -11.26 4.21 17.88
CA ALA A 889 -12.00 4.73 16.74
C ALA A 889 -11.11 5.65 15.89
N LEU A 890 -11.39 5.70 14.59
CA LEU A 890 -10.69 6.60 13.68
C LEU A 890 -11.03 8.06 14.03
N SER A 891 -10.01 8.89 14.07
CA SER A 891 -10.12 10.31 14.42
C SER A 891 -9.98 11.20 13.19
N THR A 892 -10.43 12.44 13.30
CA THR A 892 -10.08 13.50 12.34
C THR A 892 -8.86 14.30 12.80
N VAL A 893 -8.43 14.11 14.05
CA VAL A 893 -7.29 14.79 14.69
C VAL A 893 -6.02 13.95 14.51
N LEU A 894 -4.96 14.56 14.00
CA LEU A 894 -3.62 13.99 13.89
C LEU A 894 -3.16 13.42 15.22
N ALA A 895 -2.36 12.36 15.15
CA ALA A 895 -1.88 11.69 16.35
C ALA A 895 -0.88 12.55 17.13
N HIS A 896 -0.05 13.30 16.41
CA HIS A 896 1.04 14.11 16.94
C HIS A 896 1.01 15.52 16.33
N ASP A 897 1.81 16.43 16.89
CA ASP A 897 2.05 17.71 16.26
C ASP A 897 2.82 17.53 14.93
N PRO A 898 2.58 18.35 13.89
CA PRO A 898 3.35 18.30 12.66
C PRO A 898 4.87 18.32 12.85
N GLY A 899 5.39 18.95 13.91
CA GLY A 899 6.82 18.98 14.22
C GLY A 899 7.43 17.59 14.48
N GLU A 900 6.63 16.60 14.87
CA GLU A 900 7.08 15.23 15.12
C GLU A 900 7.09 14.35 13.87
N TYR A 901 6.33 14.72 12.83
CA TYR A 901 6.32 13.98 11.58
C TYR A 901 7.55 14.29 10.73
N THR A 902 8.13 13.25 10.12
CA THR A 902 9.25 13.41 9.19
C THR A 902 8.89 14.37 8.06
N ARG A 903 9.76 15.35 7.81
CA ARG A 903 9.62 16.33 6.74
C ARG A 903 10.73 16.19 5.70
N MET A 904 10.35 16.20 4.42
CA MET A 904 11.30 16.29 3.31
C MET A 904 11.78 17.74 3.13
N VAL A 905 13.04 17.93 2.75
CA VAL A 905 13.59 19.26 2.48
C VAL A 905 13.37 19.67 1.02
N ASN A 906 13.39 20.97 0.75
CA ASN A 906 13.46 21.46 -0.63
C ASN A 906 14.87 21.20 -1.18
N PRO A 907 15.04 20.48 -2.31
CA PRO A 907 16.36 20.13 -2.85
C PRO A 907 17.21 21.35 -3.23
N TYR A 908 16.59 22.52 -3.40
CA TYR A 908 17.29 23.75 -3.78
C TYR A 908 17.33 24.83 -2.70
N ASP A 909 16.94 24.50 -1.46
CA ASP A 909 17.20 25.35 -0.31
C ASP A 909 18.63 25.10 0.20
N GLU A 910 19.56 26.03 -0.09
CA GLU A 910 20.98 25.89 0.26
C GLU A 910 21.26 25.97 1.78
N SER A 911 20.28 26.36 2.60
CA SER A 911 20.40 26.31 4.07
C SER A 911 20.29 24.89 4.64
N GLN A 912 19.79 23.94 3.85
CA GLN A 912 19.57 22.56 4.28
C GLN A 912 20.81 21.68 4.01
N PRO A 913 21.02 20.60 4.80
CA PRO A 913 22.11 19.66 4.57
C PRO A 913 22.10 19.07 3.15
N LEU A 914 23.28 19.00 2.53
CA LEU A 914 23.46 18.58 1.13
C LEU A 914 22.86 17.18 0.85
N GLU A 915 23.14 16.22 1.71
CA GLU A 915 22.63 14.84 1.56
C GLU A 915 21.10 14.77 1.59
N LYS A 916 20.46 15.53 2.50
CA LYS A 916 18.98 15.59 2.57
C LYS A 916 18.40 16.20 1.29
N ARG A 917 19.05 17.21 0.72
CA ARG A 917 18.65 17.85 -0.54
C ARG A 917 18.77 16.89 -1.73
N VAL A 918 19.86 16.13 -1.81
CA VAL A 918 20.04 15.09 -2.84
C VAL A 918 18.99 14.00 -2.71
N SER A 919 18.79 13.48 -1.50
CA SER A 919 17.79 12.46 -1.21
C SER A 919 16.37 12.91 -1.59
N ALA A 920 16.01 14.16 -1.28
CA ALA A 920 14.74 14.75 -1.70
C ALA A 920 14.58 14.87 -3.23
N TYR A 921 15.66 15.23 -3.94
CA TYR A 921 15.66 15.28 -5.40
C TYR A 921 15.48 13.88 -6.01
N LEU A 922 16.25 12.89 -5.54
CA LEU A 922 16.18 11.51 -6.02
C LEU A 922 14.82 10.87 -5.74
N GLU A 923 14.25 11.07 -4.55
CA GLU A 923 12.89 10.56 -4.26
C GLU A 923 11.85 11.19 -5.18
N SER A 924 11.94 12.51 -5.41
CA SER A 924 10.92 13.22 -6.18
C SER A 924 10.99 12.96 -7.68
N ASN A 925 12.16 12.61 -8.21
CA ASN A 925 12.40 12.50 -9.66
C ASN A 925 12.74 11.09 -10.16
N CYS A 926 13.21 10.20 -9.29
CA CYS A 926 13.78 8.91 -9.72
C CYS A 926 13.16 7.70 -8.98
N ALA A 927 12.73 7.85 -7.72
CA ALA A 927 12.27 6.72 -6.92
C ALA A 927 10.99 6.04 -7.44
N GLN A 928 10.19 6.70 -8.28
CA GLN A 928 8.99 6.08 -8.87
C GLN A 928 9.33 4.83 -9.71
N CYS A 929 10.49 4.83 -10.35
CA CYS A 929 11.00 3.67 -11.09
C CYS A 929 12.02 2.86 -10.28
N HIS A 930 12.67 3.48 -9.30
CA HIS A 930 13.76 2.91 -8.50
C HIS A 930 13.34 2.65 -7.05
N VAL A 931 12.30 1.83 -6.91
CA VAL A 931 11.87 1.18 -5.68
C VAL A 931 11.96 -0.35 -5.88
N GLY A 932 11.96 -1.14 -4.80
CA GLY A 932 12.19 -2.59 -4.87
C GLY A 932 11.30 -3.40 -5.84
N ALA A 933 10.18 -2.81 -6.31
CA ALA A 933 9.27 -3.38 -7.32
C ALA A 933 9.01 -2.44 -8.53
N GLY A 934 9.80 -1.37 -8.70
CA GLY A 934 9.49 -0.20 -9.56
C GLY A 934 9.78 -0.33 -11.05
N GLY A 935 10.22 -1.51 -11.53
CA GLY A 935 10.54 -1.75 -12.95
C GLY A 935 11.73 -0.96 -13.50
N GLY A 936 12.50 -0.24 -12.66
CA GLY A 936 13.78 0.37 -13.01
C GLY A 936 14.92 -0.54 -12.56
N ASN A 937 15.38 -1.41 -13.48
CA ASN A 937 16.34 -2.52 -13.36
C ASN A 937 17.73 -2.26 -12.73
N ALA A 938 17.87 -1.31 -11.83
CA ALA A 938 18.98 -1.31 -10.90
C ALA A 938 18.47 -1.78 -9.54
N GLN A 939 19.25 -2.57 -8.80
CA GLN A 939 18.98 -2.91 -7.40
C GLN A 939 18.95 -1.68 -6.45
N MET A 940 18.88 -0.47 -7.02
CA MET A 940 18.87 0.78 -6.29
C MET A 940 17.51 1.07 -5.67
N ASN A 941 17.53 1.65 -4.48
CA ASN A 941 16.34 2.11 -3.79
C ASN A 941 16.51 3.59 -3.44
N LEU A 942 15.83 4.45 -4.19
CA LEU A 942 16.02 5.90 -4.12
C LEU A 942 15.01 6.62 -3.21
N LEU A 943 14.29 5.88 -2.36
CA LEU A 943 13.44 6.47 -1.33
C LEU A 943 14.29 7.22 -0.30
N SER A 944 13.82 8.38 0.13
CA SER A 944 14.55 9.22 1.08
C SER A 944 14.62 8.63 2.48
N SER A 945 13.80 7.63 2.77
CA SER A 945 13.83 6.86 4.02
C SER A 945 14.94 5.79 4.04
N VAL A 946 15.61 5.57 2.91
CA VAL A 946 16.69 4.59 2.79
C VAL A 946 18.02 5.31 2.92
N GLY A 947 18.86 4.84 3.85
CA GLY A 947 20.22 5.36 4.02
C GLY A 947 21.11 5.06 2.81
N LEU A 948 22.24 5.76 2.70
CA LEU A 948 23.12 5.70 1.53
C LEU A 948 23.56 4.28 1.13
N SER A 949 23.89 3.42 2.12
CA SER A 949 24.23 2.01 1.88
C SER A 949 23.05 1.23 1.29
N GLY A 950 21.85 1.45 1.83
CA GLY A 950 20.61 0.82 1.35
C GLY A 950 20.20 1.28 -0.05
N MET A 951 20.67 2.45 -0.51
CA MET A 951 20.42 2.90 -1.88
C MET A 951 21.13 2.05 -2.93
N LYS A 952 22.20 1.33 -2.57
CA LYS A 952 22.99 0.46 -3.47
C LYS A 952 23.43 1.15 -4.78
N ILE A 953 23.93 2.39 -4.67
CA ILE A 953 24.43 3.18 -5.81
C ILE A 953 25.88 3.63 -5.71
N VAL A 954 26.47 3.64 -4.50
CA VAL A 954 27.83 4.15 -4.28
C VAL A 954 28.85 3.06 -4.59
N ASP A 955 29.80 3.38 -5.46
CA ASP A 955 30.83 2.48 -6.00
C ASP A 955 30.28 1.17 -6.62
N VAL A 956 29.02 1.19 -7.04
CA VAL A 956 28.38 0.07 -7.74
C VAL A 956 28.64 0.19 -9.25
N LYS A 957 29.04 -0.91 -9.90
CA LYS A 957 29.21 -0.94 -11.36
C LYS A 957 27.86 -0.80 -12.07
N PRO A 958 27.75 0.07 -13.10
CA PRO A 958 26.52 0.19 -13.87
C PRO A 958 26.25 -1.09 -14.65
N LEU A 959 25.01 -1.58 -14.59
CA LEU A 959 24.55 -2.74 -15.35
C LEU A 959 24.17 -2.40 -16.80
N HIS A 960 23.95 -1.12 -17.11
CA HIS A 960 23.56 -0.65 -18.44
C HIS A 960 24.67 0.21 -19.09
N ASP A 961 24.30 1.05 -20.06
CA ASP A 961 25.19 1.98 -20.76
C ASP A 961 26.10 2.78 -19.80
N SER A 962 27.41 2.66 -20.01
CA SER A 962 28.45 3.42 -19.32
C SER A 962 28.73 4.77 -19.98
N PHE A 963 28.09 5.06 -21.12
CA PHE A 963 28.31 6.26 -21.93
C PHE A 963 29.76 6.46 -22.37
N GLY A 964 30.53 5.37 -22.49
CA GLY A 964 31.96 5.41 -22.81
C GLY A 964 32.85 5.87 -21.66
N ILE A 965 32.31 5.99 -20.43
CA ILE A 965 33.06 6.35 -19.23
C ILE A 965 33.95 5.17 -18.83
N GLN A 966 35.25 5.43 -18.65
CA GLN A 966 36.19 4.42 -18.15
C GLN A 966 35.98 4.20 -16.65
N ASP A 967 36.00 2.93 -16.23
CA ASP A 967 35.77 2.52 -14.83
C ASP A 967 34.49 3.13 -14.22
N ALA A 968 33.43 3.19 -15.02
CA ALA A 968 32.17 3.81 -14.63
C ALA A 968 31.59 3.17 -13.35
N ARG A 969 30.99 4.00 -12.51
CA ARG A 969 30.14 3.62 -11.36
C ARG A 969 28.79 4.30 -11.47
N LEU A 970 27.76 3.74 -10.84
CA LEU A 970 26.47 4.43 -10.69
C LEU A 970 26.69 5.79 -10.01
N VAL A 971 27.41 5.80 -8.89
CA VAL A 971 28.02 6.97 -8.26
C VAL A 971 29.45 6.61 -7.84
N ALA A 972 30.47 7.26 -8.40
CA ALA A 972 31.87 7.08 -8.01
C ALA A 972 32.21 8.11 -6.91
N PRO A 973 32.57 7.67 -5.69
CA PRO A 973 32.96 8.58 -4.62
C PRO A 973 34.08 9.54 -5.06
N GLY A 974 33.94 10.83 -4.77
CA GLY A 974 34.91 11.87 -5.12
C GLY A 974 35.05 12.19 -6.62
N ASP A 975 34.44 11.40 -7.52
CA ASP A 975 34.67 11.52 -8.96
C ASP A 975 33.37 11.62 -9.79
N PRO A 976 32.87 12.85 -10.02
CA PRO A 976 31.73 13.08 -10.89
C PRO A 976 31.91 12.60 -12.33
N SER A 977 33.15 12.52 -12.84
CA SER A 977 33.42 12.13 -14.23
C SER A 977 33.25 10.63 -14.47
N ARG A 978 33.37 9.82 -13.40
CA ARG A 978 33.09 8.38 -13.42
C ARG A 978 31.65 8.01 -13.05
N SER A 979 30.79 8.98 -12.75
CA SER A 979 29.46 8.76 -12.18
C SER A 979 28.33 8.76 -13.24
N VAL A 980 27.77 7.58 -13.53
CA VAL A 980 26.70 7.39 -14.52
C VAL A 980 25.41 8.08 -14.13
N LEU A 981 25.02 8.11 -12.84
CA LEU A 981 23.79 8.78 -12.40
C LEU A 981 23.80 10.26 -12.76
N LEU A 982 24.94 10.94 -12.54
CA LEU A 982 25.10 12.35 -12.91
C LEU A 982 24.96 12.54 -14.42
N GLU A 983 25.59 11.66 -15.20
CA GLU A 983 25.53 11.69 -16.65
C GLU A 983 24.07 11.60 -17.15
N ARG A 984 23.28 10.66 -16.60
CA ARG A 984 21.86 10.47 -16.95
C ARG A 984 21.00 11.68 -16.61
N VAL A 985 21.24 12.34 -15.47
CA VAL A 985 20.51 13.55 -15.06
C VAL A 985 20.88 14.76 -15.93
N SER A 986 22.12 14.81 -16.42
CA SER A 986 22.68 15.94 -17.17
C SER A 986 22.34 15.97 -18.66
N ARG A 987 21.67 14.95 -19.20
CA ARG A 987 21.35 14.82 -20.63
C ARG A 987 19.87 14.61 -20.90
N ARG A 988 19.45 14.83 -22.15
CA ARG A 988 18.12 14.48 -22.65
C ARG A 988 18.23 13.65 -23.93
N GLY A 989 17.31 12.71 -24.12
CA GLY A 989 17.35 11.67 -25.15
C GLY A 989 17.69 10.29 -24.59
N LYS A 990 18.39 9.47 -25.39
CA LYS A 990 18.71 8.08 -25.03
C LYS A 990 19.45 7.99 -23.69
N GLY A 991 18.91 7.19 -22.77
CA GLY A 991 19.50 6.93 -21.45
C GLY A 991 19.29 8.05 -20.41
N GLN A 992 18.45 9.06 -20.68
CA GLN A 992 18.19 10.15 -19.72
C GLN A 992 17.49 9.68 -18.43
N MET A 993 17.66 10.42 -17.35
CA MET A 993 16.84 10.35 -16.14
C MET A 993 16.38 11.74 -15.70
N PRO A 994 15.08 11.95 -15.39
CA PRO A 994 13.97 10.99 -15.51
C PRO A 994 13.65 10.61 -16.97
N GLN A 995 13.14 9.39 -17.20
CA GLN A 995 12.83 8.92 -18.55
C GLN A 995 11.65 9.65 -19.21
N LEU A 996 10.72 10.18 -18.40
CA LEU A 996 9.51 10.86 -18.85
C LEU A 996 9.39 12.26 -18.26
N GLY A 997 8.53 13.08 -18.85
CA GLY A 997 8.09 14.36 -18.28
C GLY A 997 9.12 15.50 -18.31
N THR A 998 10.29 15.29 -18.91
CA THR A 998 11.33 16.32 -19.02
C THR A 998 12.00 16.31 -20.39
N THR A 999 12.16 17.50 -20.95
CA THR A 999 12.89 17.78 -22.21
C THR A 999 14.02 18.78 -21.99
N VAL A 1000 14.10 19.38 -20.78
CA VAL A 1000 15.14 20.32 -20.37
C VAL A 1000 15.90 19.75 -19.17
N VAL A 1001 17.22 19.88 -19.22
CA VAL A 1001 18.12 19.52 -18.12
C VAL A 1001 17.91 20.46 -16.93
N ASP A 1002 17.73 19.88 -15.75
CA ASP A 1002 17.74 20.63 -14.50
C ASP A 1002 19.19 20.94 -14.09
N GLN A 1003 19.68 22.10 -14.49
CA GLN A 1003 21.05 22.51 -14.21
C GLN A 1003 21.34 22.67 -12.71
N ARG A 1004 20.31 22.98 -11.89
CA ARG A 1004 20.47 23.11 -10.43
C ARG A 1004 20.66 21.74 -9.80
N ALA A 1005 19.92 20.73 -10.26
CA ALA A 1005 20.09 19.36 -9.79
C ALA A 1005 21.42 18.73 -10.26
N VAL A 1006 21.87 19.02 -11.48
CA VAL A 1006 23.20 18.60 -11.95
C VAL A 1006 24.30 19.16 -11.04
N LYS A 1007 24.22 20.45 -10.70
CA LYS A 1007 25.13 21.09 -9.74
C LYS A 1007 25.05 20.41 -8.36
N LEU A 1008 23.83 20.22 -7.84
CA LEU A 1008 23.57 19.57 -6.55
C LEU A 1008 24.20 18.18 -6.45
N LEU A 1009 23.96 17.31 -7.44
CA LEU A 1009 24.51 15.96 -7.46
C LEU A 1009 26.03 15.97 -7.62
N ARG A 1010 26.58 16.86 -8.45
CA ARG A 1010 28.02 17.01 -8.61
C ARG A 1010 28.71 17.39 -7.29
N GLU A 1011 28.15 18.36 -6.57
CA GLU A 1011 28.67 18.80 -5.26
C GLU A 1011 28.65 17.67 -4.24
N TRP A 1012 27.57 16.89 -4.22
CA TRP A 1012 27.46 15.73 -3.34
C TRP A 1012 28.47 14.65 -3.66
N ILE A 1013 28.63 14.29 -4.93
CA ILE A 1013 29.59 13.27 -5.37
C ILE A 1013 31.02 13.65 -4.96
N LEU A 1014 31.40 14.93 -5.10
CA LEU A 1014 32.71 15.44 -4.70
C LEU A 1014 32.98 15.33 -3.18
N GLN A 1015 31.94 15.23 -2.36
CA GLN A 1015 32.05 15.12 -0.89
C GLN A 1015 32.00 13.67 -0.39
N LEU A 1016 31.70 12.70 -1.26
CA LEU A 1016 31.72 11.30 -0.88
C LEU A 1016 33.17 10.82 -0.72
N GLU A 1017 33.47 10.23 0.43
CA GLU A 1017 34.76 9.59 0.70
C GLU A 1017 34.80 8.20 0.04
N GLU A 1018 35.99 7.78 -0.41
CA GLU A 1018 36.21 6.38 -0.82
C GLU A 1018 36.05 5.50 0.43
N VAL A 1019 35.16 4.51 0.34
CA VAL A 1019 35.06 3.50 1.39
C VAL A 1019 36.28 2.60 1.25
N GLU A 1020 37.24 2.70 2.17
CA GLU A 1020 38.31 1.70 2.28
C GLU A 1020 37.64 0.33 2.55
N GLU A 1021 37.88 -0.64 1.65
CA GLU A 1021 37.52 -2.04 1.88
C GLU A 1021 38.24 -2.55 3.14
N THR A 1022 37.60 -2.43 4.30
CA THR A 1022 37.87 -3.37 5.39
C THR A 1022 37.25 -4.69 4.97
N GLY A 1023 38.08 -5.59 4.44
CA GLY A 1023 37.67 -6.95 4.08
C GLY A 1023 36.89 -7.59 5.21
N ALA A 1024 35.67 -8.04 4.91
CA ALA A 1024 34.85 -8.85 5.79
C ALA A 1024 34.52 -10.16 5.06
N GLU A 1025 35.16 -11.24 5.50
CA GLU A 1025 34.49 -12.53 5.61
C GLU A 1025 33.27 -12.33 6.53
N ASP A 1026 32.06 -12.50 5.99
CA ASP A 1026 30.91 -13.21 6.61
C ASP A 1026 29.67 -13.17 5.68
#